data_AF-A0AA88KE50-F1
#
_entry.id   AF-A0AA88KE50-F1
#
_cell.length_a   1.000
_cell.length_b   1.000
_cell.length_c   1.000
_cell.angle_alpha   90.00
_cell.angle_beta   90.00
_cell.angle_gamma   90.00
#
_symmetry.space_group_name_H-M   'P 1'
#
loop_
_entity.id
_entity.type
_entity.pdbx_description
1 polymer ?
#
loop_
_entity_poly.entity_id
_entity_poly.type
_entity_poly.pdbx_seq_one_letter_code
_entity_poly.pdbx_strand_id
1 'polypeptide(L)'
;MASNTVIGTATLFLSRKGESLQSLYERYKIRCGYHFDLSNIPLIVLNYDNVQSPKEEPIVSECRGLVLELDTWKVVARGMTRFFNQHQQLNNGSRQDLQQQPPQQLDASSESLAPNQANNPVAFNYSNFSLEVKEDGTYIQLFHYRGEWMVATRHNFCEDFCGGGTDTNRMTYRELFVAACGGLELNDVCKDLDTSYTYCIELCSPLNQVIQTYDQKVIYLLTVVNTQTGEELAIDQVDAICLKLRKRKELKSWKRPRRFDHFSSKEQAFEFLKNYFTNEEAGQNSMSIEQRLRVEGFVMRDQNNQRLKLKNPYYLMIHKMKYRGWIQADPKLLVPFVLFFEDYKSSENTGKDHGTGKKQVCDDSATCSSSFHLSNSNTSTSLINIMKNFYECDFEMEQLQKRYNYCATILEKEFKQLVSVWKEISAEKDVMSHNILEQLPQSLKSRTKLFPLCETMLQQFASSENQDTKHLLSIHALEQVMKNNCDLILSQLFSSQQQVASFRSAVLEYDKSHPPHYCIPNKKKFKIPNSGLASKKPYLEKQTNQYKVQCFCGKPMVLKRLKRDFVQYRTCHCGAAFDTMTYKVGTLLWVCSSYPECLLNHMAHQMDEMFSDEKIQYFKGQPLGIPSSELCKTMRLQIHEIMSILMKKNNWKKSYCYALMASWLNVDKSQAHVALFSIETCLFIIQKFLDEYSGIY
;
A
#
# COMPACT_ATOMS: atom_id res chain seq x y z
N MET A 1 46.00 -23.56 1.90
CA MET A 1 45.53 -22.20 1.61
C MET A 1 44.30 -21.96 2.49
N ALA A 2 44.43 -21.16 3.53
CA ALA A 2 43.31 -20.88 4.44
C ALA A 2 42.29 -19.99 3.70
N SER A 3 41.09 -20.51 3.49
CA SER A 3 40.00 -19.76 2.87
C SER A 3 39.55 -18.65 3.82
N ASN A 4 39.63 -17.39 3.36
CA ASN A 4 39.04 -16.23 4.03
C ASN A 4 37.50 -16.34 4.03
N THR A 5 36.94 -17.22 4.86
CA THR A 5 35.49 -17.31 5.08
C THR A 5 35.09 -16.19 6.04
N VAL A 6 34.42 -15.16 5.53
CA VAL A 6 33.81 -14.13 6.37
C VAL A 6 32.54 -14.71 7.00
N ILE A 7 32.63 -15.09 8.28
CA ILE A 7 31.46 -15.55 9.03
C ILE A 7 30.49 -14.38 9.18
N GLY A 8 29.25 -14.57 8.71
CA GLY A 8 28.19 -13.57 8.79
C GLY A 8 27.84 -13.16 10.22
N THR A 9 27.32 -11.95 10.41
CA THR A 9 26.90 -11.45 11.74
C THR A 9 25.79 -12.30 12.34
N ALA A 10 24.86 -12.80 11.53
CA ALA A 10 23.81 -13.70 11.99
C ALA A 10 24.36 -15.08 12.41
N THR A 11 25.28 -15.66 11.63
CA THR A 11 25.95 -16.91 11.99
C THR A 11 26.75 -16.74 13.28
N LEU A 12 27.54 -15.67 13.41
CA LEU A 12 28.28 -15.36 14.63
C LEU A 12 27.37 -15.21 15.85
N PHE A 13 26.19 -14.61 15.68
CA PHE A 13 25.21 -14.49 16.75
C PHE A 13 24.68 -15.86 17.17
N LEU A 14 24.21 -16.66 16.22
CA LEU A 14 23.57 -17.96 16.49
C LEU A 14 24.57 -19.02 16.99
N SER A 15 25.86 -18.87 16.71
CA SER A 15 26.91 -19.74 17.24
C SER A 15 27.30 -19.44 18.70
N ARG A 16 26.80 -18.36 19.31
CA ARG A 16 27.07 -18.03 20.73
C ARG A 16 26.22 -18.90 21.65
N LYS A 17 26.82 -19.36 22.75
CA LYS A 17 26.13 -20.14 23.77
C LYS A 17 24.95 -19.35 24.34
N GLY A 18 23.75 -19.93 24.30
CA GLY A 18 22.52 -19.33 24.82
C GLY A 18 21.75 -18.48 23.82
N GLU A 19 22.30 -18.21 22.63
CA GLU A 19 21.56 -17.56 21.55
C GLU A 19 20.74 -18.57 20.73
N SER A 20 19.62 -18.11 20.17
CA SER A 20 18.68 -18.94 19.41
C SER A 20 17.92 -18.11 18.38
N LEU A 21 17.12 -18.77 17.54
CA LEU A 21 16.18 -18.08 16.66
C LEU A 21 15.16 -17.22 17.44
N GLN A 22 14.80 -17.64 18.66
CA GLN A 22 13.92 -16.88 19.55
C GLN A 22 14.59 -15.59 20.02
N SER A 23 15.85 -15.65 20.47
CA SER A 23 16.57 -14.44 20.90
C SER A 23 16.82 -13.48 19.71
N LEU A 24 17.04 -14.02 18.52
CA LEU A 24 17.16 -13.26 17.27
C LEU A 24 15.85 -12.49 16.95
N TYR A 25 14.69 -13.14 17.12
CA TYR A 25 13.39 -12.49 16.96
C TYR A 25 13.13 -11.45 18.06
N GLU A 26 13.43 -11.75 19.32
CA GLU A 26 13.17 -10.85 20.44
C GLU A 26 13.95 -9.54 20.30
N ARG A 27 15.26 -9.62 20.02
CA ARG A 27 16.17 -8.47 19.94
C ARG A 27 16.08 -7.71 18.63
N TYR A 28 15.99 -8.42 17.51
CA TYR A 28 16.11 -7.81 16.18
C TYR A 28 14.85 -7.93 15.32
N LYS A 29 13.81 -8.62 15.80
CA LYS A 29 12.55 -8.89 15.07
C LYS A 29 12.81 -9.58 13.73
N ILE A 30 13.87 -10.38 13.65
CA ILE A 30 14.17 -11.24 12.51
C ILE A 30 13.28 -12.47 12.62
N ARG A 31 12.53 -12.74 11.55
CA ARG A 31 11.64 -13.89 11.44
C ARG A 31 12.33 -15.01 10.67
N CYS A 32 11.92 -16.23 10.96
CA CYS A 32 12.44 -17.44 10.34
C CYS A 32 11.33 -18.12 9.52
N GLY A 33 11.62 -18.40 8.24
CA GLY A 33 10.86 -19.31 7.40
C GLY A 33 11.57 -20.66 7.32
N TYR A 34 10.84 -21.75 7.47
CA TYR A 34 11.39 -23.11 7.43
C TYR A 34 11.16 -23.75 6.07
N HIS A 35 12.08 -24.60 5.61
CA HIS A 35 11.80 -25.50 4.51
C HIS A 35 10.65 -26.45 4.89
N PHE A 36 9.78 -26.83 3.96
CA PHE A 36 8.60 -27.66 4.27
C PHE A 36 8.99 -29.08 4.68
N ASP A 37 10.09 -29.59 4.15
CA ASP A 37 10.69 -30.87 4.51
C ASP A 37 12.00 -30.66 5.27
N LEU A 38 11.90 -30.32 6.56
CA LEU A 38 13.07 -30.13 7.43
C LEU A 38 13.83 -31.43 7.70
N SER A 39 13.21 -32.59 7.49
CA SER A 39 13.83 -33.89 7.76
C SER A 39 14.99 -34.18 6.81
N ASN A 40 14.82 -33.80 5.54
CA ASN A 40 15.83 -33.99 4.50
C ASN A 40 16.58 -32.69 4.16
N ILE A 41 15.91 -31.54 4.27
CA ILE A 41 16.44 -30.23 3.90
C ILE A 41 16.34 -29.33 5.14
N PRO A 42 17.32 -29.38 6.07
CA PRO A 42 17.31 -28.65 7.32
C PRO A 42 17.68 -27.17 7.09
N LEU A 43 16.95 -26.48 6.21
CA LEU A 43 17.22 -25.09 5.84
C LEU A 43 16.18 -24.15 6.42
N ILE A 44 16.66 -22.96 6.79
CA ILE A 44 15.85 -21.83 7.18
C ILE A 44 16.21 -20.59 6.36
N VAL A 45 15.25 -19.68 6.21
CA VAL A 45 15.45 -18.36 5.63
C VAL A 45 15.12 -17.28 6.67
N LEU A 46 16.07 -16.38 6.89
CA LEU A 46 16.00 -15.30 7.86
C LEU A 46 15.64 -13.98 7.20
N ASN A 47 14.60 -13.33 7.70
CA ASN A 47 14.17 -12.04 7.19
C ASN A 47 13.68 -11.07 8.27
N TYR A 48 14.18 -9.84 8.21
CA TYR A 48 13.80 -8.75 9.12
C TYR A 48 12.33 -8.30 8.96
N ASP A 49 11.75 -7.79 10.05
CA ASP A 49 10.46 -7.10 10.04
C ASP A 49 10.61 -5.68 9.51
N ASN A 50 9.83 -5.32 8.47
CA ASN A 50 9.96 -4.01 7.81
C ASN A 50 9.60 -2.81 8.72
N VAL A 51 8.91 -3.04 9.84
CA VAL A 51 8.47 -2.01 10.78
C VAL A 51 9.29 -2.03 12.05
N GLN A 52 9.42 -3.20 12.69
CA GLN A 52 9.92 -3.31 14.06
C GLN A 52 11.43 -3.57 14.18
N SER A 53 12.09 -4.07 13.13
CA SER A 53 13.52 -4.36 13.21
C SER A 53 14.36 -3.07 13.32
N PRO A 54 15.43 -3.07 14.14
CA PRO A 54 16.36 -1.94 14.22
C PRO A 54 17.21 -1.89 12.94
N LYS A 55 16.83 -1.00 12.01
CA LYS A 55 17.32 -0.99 10.62
C LYS A 55 18.80 -0.66 10.45
N GLU A 56 19.43 -0.12 11.49
CA GLU A 56 20.86 0.26 11.47
C GLU A 56 21.78 -0.87 11.92
N GLU A 57 21.23 -1.95 12.47
CA GLU A 57 22.01 -3.10 12.90
C GLU A 57 22.50 -3.92 11.67
N PRO A 58 23.80 -4.23 11.55
CA PRO A 58 24.32 -5.00 10.43
C PRO A 58 23.65 -6.37 10.25
N ILE A 59 23.32 -7.05 11.35
CA ILE A 59 22.61 -8.34 11.36
C ILE A 59 21.21 -8.25 10.73
N VAL A 60 20.53 -7.12 10.90
CA VAL A 60 19.23 -6.85 10.28
C VAL A 60 19.40 -6.64 8.77
N SER A 61 20.47 -5.96 8.37
CA SER A 61 20.78 -5.73 6.95
C SER A 61 21.19 -7.01 6.22
N GLU A 62 21.91 -7.91 6.88
CA GLU A 62 22.27 -9.24 6.37
C GLU A 62 21.06 -10.17 6.27
N CYS A 63 20.15 -10.13 7.25
CA CYS A 63 18.94 -10.95 7.28
C CYS A 63 17.85 -10.42 6.34
N ARG A 64 18.17 -10.29 5.04
CA ARG A 64 17.25 -9.97 3.94
C ARG A 64 17.05 -11.20 3.05
N GLY A 65 16.64 -12.31 3.65
CA GLY A 65 16.53 -13.61 3.00
C GLY A 65 17.76 -14.50 3.18
N LEU A 66 18.61 -14.26 4.18
CA LEU A 66 19.79 -15.10 4.44
C LEU A 66 19.34 -16.56 4.69
N VAL A 67 19.89 -17.51 3.94
CA VAL A 67 19.56 -18.94 4.10
C VAL A 67 20.68 -19.62 4.88
N LEU A 68 20.31 -20.27 5.99
CA LEU A 68 21.21 -21.02 6.85
C LEU A 68 20.80 -22.50 6.91
N GLU A 69 21.78 -23.38 7.05
CA GLU A 69 21.57 -24.76 7.49
C GLU A 69 21.39 -24.77 9.01
N LEU A 70 20.34 -25.43 9.50
CA LEU A 70 20.08 -25.62 10.93
C LEU A 70 21.22 -26.42 11.58
N ASP A 71 21.39 -26.20 12.87
CA ASP A 71 22.40 -26.80 13.76
C ASP A 71 23.86 -26.42 13.45
N THR A 72 24.22 -26.28 12.18
CA THR A 72 25.56 -25.85 11.75
C THR A 72 25.67 -24.34 11.57
N TRP A 73 24.53 -23.67 11.35
CA TRP A 73 24.42 -22.24 10.98
C TRP A 73 25.24 -21.86 9.75
N LYS A 74 25.58 -22.84 8.91
CA LYS A 74 26.34 -22.64 7.68
C LYS A 74 25.53 -21.77 6.73
N VAL A 75 26.19 -20.77 6.14
CA VAL A 75 25.58 -19.94 5.09
C VAL A 75 25.41 -20.76 3.81
N VAL A 76 24.17 -20.94 3.39
CA VAL A 76 23.77 -21.71 2.20
C VAL A 76 23.36 -20.82 1.05
N ALA A 77 22.75 -19.67 1.34
CA ALA A 77 22.50 -18.63 0.35
C ALA A 77 22.61 -17.24 1.00
N ARG A 78 23.23 -16.30 0.28
CA ARG A 78 23.39 -14.92 0.73
C ARG A 78 23.12 -13.98 -0.44
N GLY A 79 22.08 -13.16 -0.31
CA GLY A 79 21.70 -12.17 -1.30
C GLY A 79 22.28 -10.77 -1.04
N MET A 80 21.73 -9.78 -1.76
CA MET A 80 22.00 -8.37 -1.47
C MET A 80 21.58 -8.00 -0.04
N THR A 81 22.44 -7.27 0.65
CA THR A 81 22.09 -6.67 1.95
C THR A 81 21.00 -5.61 1.79
N ARG A 82 20.39 -5.23 2.91
CA ARG A 82 19.34 -4.21 2.92
C ARG A 82 19.87 -2.83 2.52
N PHE A 83 19.28 -2.24 1.48
CA PHE A 83 19.55 -0.86 1.06
C PHE A 83 18.32 0.06 1.16
N PHE A 84 18.56 1.37 1.28
CA PHE A 84 17.60 2.38 1.72
C PHE A 84 17.12 3.29 0.57
N ASN A 85 16.10 4.11 0.83
CA ASN A 85 15.78 5.22 -0.09
C ASN A 85 16.86 6.30 0.04
N GLN A 86 17.18 7.01 -1.05
CA GLN A 86 18.27 8.00 -1.03
C GLN A 86 18.10 9.08 0.06
N HIS A 87 16.86 9.52 0.35
CA HIS A 87 16.60 10.56 1.35
C HIS A 87 16.78 10.09 2.80
N GLN A 88 16.88 8.78 3.04
CA GLN A 88 17.00 8.21 4.38
C GLN A 88 18.45 8.22 4.90
N GLN A 89 19.45 8.41 4.03
CA GLN A 89 20.85 8.50 4.47
C GLN A 89 21.21 9.85 5.12
N LEU A 90 20.42 10.92 4.88
CA LEU A 90 20.69 12.26 5.43
C LEU A 90 20.43 12.37 6.94
N ASN A 91 19.74 11.42 7.56
CA ASN A 91 19.48 11.42 9.01
C ASN A 91 20.62 10.82 9.85
N ASN A 92 21.72 10.40 9.22
CA ASN A 92 22.85 9.75 9.89
C ASN A 92 24.01 10.71 10.22
N GLY A 93 23.85 12.03 10.02
CA GLY A 93 24.88 13.04 10.31
C GLY A 93 24.48 14.17 11.26
N SER A 94 23.20 14.36 11.58
CA SER A 94 22.75 15.46 12.43
C SER A 94 21.40 15.16 13.08
N ARG A 95 21.42 14.39 14.18
CA ARG A 95 20.33 14.35 15.16
C ARG A 95 20.55 15.44 16.20
N GLN A 96 20.34 16.69 15.81
CA GLN A 96 19.79 17.70 16.71
C GLN A 96 18.57 18.24 15.97
N ASP A 97 17.44 17.60 16.23
CA ASP A 97 16.14 18.25 16.41
C ASP A 97 15.01 17.25 16.15
N LEU A 98 13.97 17.39 16.97
CA LEU A 98 12.72 16.63 17.00
C LEU A 98 12.76 15.30 17.78
N GLN A 99 12.95 15.41 19.10
CA GLN A 99 12.10 14.74 20.07
C GLN A 99 12.18 15.46 21.43
N GLN A 100 11.22 16.36 21.70
CA GLN A 100 10.92 16.77 23.07
C GLN A 100 10.12 15.65 23.73
N GLN A 101 10.77 14.84 24.56
CA GLN A 101 10.15 14.17 25.70
C GLN A 101 11.09 14.30 26.91
N PRO A 102 10.56 14.48 28.13
CA PRO A 102 11.33 14.93 29.29
C PRO A 102 12.26 13.83 29.83
N PRO A 103 13.41 14.18 30.42
CA PRO A 103 14.43 13.22 30.80
C PRO A 103 14.02 12.39 32.02
N GLN A 104 14.02 11.07 31.87
CA GLN A 104 14.14 10.14 32.99
C GLN A 104 15.64 9.90 33.25
N GLN A 105 16.08 10.28 34.44
CA GLN A 105 17.43 9.99 34.95
C GLN A 105 17.59 8.48 35.14
N LEU A 106 18.63 7.89 34.55
CA LEU A 106 19.13 6.57 34.92
C LEU A 106 20.66 6.60 35.01
N ASP A 107 21.13 5.99 36.08
CA ASP A 107 22.46 6.01 36.66
C ASP A 107 23.60 5.53 35.76
N ALA A 108 24.77 6.12 35.99
CA ALA A 108 26.05 5.69 35.47
C ALA A 108 26.59 4.52 36.29
N SER A 109 26.69 3.34 35.69
CA SER A 109 27.76 2.36 35.97
C SER A 109 27.58 1.08 35.14
N SER A 110 28.38 0.93 34.09
CA SER A 110 29.06 -0.34 33.78
C SER A 110 29.97 -0.15 32.56
N GLU A 111 31.20 -0.58 32.75
CA GLU A 111 32.36 -0.43 31.87
C GLU A 111 32.14 -1.13 30.53
N SER A 112 32.35 -0.38 29.44
CA SER A 112 32.36 -0.90 28.08
C SER A 112 33.70 -1.58 27.78
N LEU A 113 33.67 -2.91 27.70
CA LEU A 113 34.65 -3.67 26.93
C LEU A 113 34.44 -3.32 25.44
N ALA A 114 35.40 -2.61 24.86
CA ALA A 114 35.42 -2.25 23.45
C ALA A 114 35.44 -3.50 22.55
N PRO A 115 34.51 -3.65 21.59
CA PRO A 115 34.69 -4.56 20.47
C PRO A 115 35.34 -3.83 19.29
N ASN A 116 36.33 -4.52 18.73
CA ASN A 116 37.12 -4.16 17.56
C ASN A 116 36.32 -3.56 16.38
N GLN A 117 36.98 -2.61 15.73
CA GLN A 117 36.66 -2.03 14.43
C GLN A 117 36.26 -3.10 13.39
N ALA A 118 34.97 -3.16 13.05
CA ALA A 118 34.50 -3.79 11.81
C ALA A 118 33.19 -3.13 11.36
N ASN A 119 33.26 -2.47 10.20
CA ASN A 119 32.17 -2.05 9.33
C ASN A 119 31.23 -0.94 9.83
N ASN A 120 31.75 0.29 9.86
CA ASN A 120 30.89 1.43 9.49
C ASN A 120 30.47 1.24 8.01
N PRO A 121 29.17 1.34 7.67
CA PRO A 121 28.75 1.24 6.28
C PRO A 121 29.44 2.33 5.45
N VAL A 122 30.17 1.92 4.41
CA VAL A 122 30.79 2.84 3.45
C VAL A 122 29.70 3.74 2.88
N ALA A 123 29.87 5.05 3.02
CA ALA A 123 28.93 6.02 2.49
C ALA A 123 28.80 5.86 0.96
N PHE A 124 27.60 6.07 0.42
CA PHE A 124 27.36 5.97 -1.02
C PHE A 124 28.18 7.02 -1.77
N ASN A 125 28.91 6.62 -2.81
CA ASN A 125 29.72 7.53 -3.62
C ASN A 125 28.89 8.12 -4.79
N TYR A 126 28.58 9.41 -4.69
CA TYR A 126 27.82 10.13 -5.73
C TYR A 126 28.68 10.60 -6.92
N SER A 127 30.01 10.47 -6.90
CA SER A 127 30.87 10.98 -7.99
C SER A 127 30.87 10.11 -9.25
N ASN A 128 30.50 8.83 -9.12
CA ASN A 128 30.35 7.92 -10.25
C ASN A 128 29.45 6.74 -9.88
N PHE A 129 28.24 6.73 -10.42
CA PHE A 129 27.27 5.66 -10.21
C PHE A 129 26.40 5.41 -11.45
N SER A 130 25.69 4.29 -11.42
CA SER A 130 24.70 3.91 -12.42
C SER A 130 23.28 3.91 -11.84
N LEU A 131 22.28 4.05 -12.71
CA LEU A 131 20.87 3.81 -12.41
C LEU A 131 20.41 2.54 -13.13
N GLU A 132 19.95 1.54 -12.37
CA GLU A 132 19.27 0.36 -12.91
C GLU A 132 17.76 0.49 -12.68
N VAL A 133 16.93 0.18 -13.68
CA VAL A 133 15.46 0.14 -13.50
C VAL A 133 15.13 -0.80 -12.35
N LYS A 134 14.37 -0.30 -11.39
CA LYS A 134 13.91 -1.10 -10.27
C LYS A 134 12.68 -1.89 -10.72
N GLU A 135 12.94 -3.08 -11.25
CA GLU A 135 11.90 -4.04 -11.62
C GLU A 135 10.99 -4.36 -10.41
N ASP A 136 9.70 -4.54 -10.69
CA ASP A 136 8.61 -4.51 -9.72
C ASP A 136 7.89 -5.86 -9.65
N GLY A 137 8.61 -6.86 -9.13
CA GLY A 137 8.17 -8.25 -9.08
C GLY A 137 8.41 -8.88 -7.72
N THR A 138 8.97 -10.09 -7.73
CA THR A 138 9.34 -10.82 -6.51
C THR A 138 10.82 -11.14 -6.53
N TYR A 139 11.52 -10.69 -5.49
CA TYR A 139 12.91 -11.05 -5.25
C TYR A 139 13.04 -12.54 -4.92
N ILE A 140 13.89 -13.24 -5.68
CA ILE A 140 14.21 -14.66 -5.50
C ILE A 140 15.73 -14.81 -5.40
N GLN A 141 16.16 -15.74 -4.56
CA GLN A 141 17.52 -16.26 -4.52
C GLN A 141 17.52 -17.65 -5.12
N LEU A 142 18.41 -17.87 -6.09
CA LEU A 142 18.70 -19.18 -6.66
C LEU A 142 20.08 -19.61 -6.18
N PHE A 143 20.16 -20.79 -5.55
CA PHE A 143 21.37 -21.28 -4.89
C PHE A 143 21.43 -22.81 -4.93
N HIS A 144 22.60 -23.37 -4.62
CA HIS A 144 22.83 -24.81 -4.65
C HIS A 144 23.03 -25.38 -3.24
N TYR A 145 22.39 -26.50 -2.93
CA TYR A 145 22.51 -27.20 -1.65
C TYR A 145 22.48 -28.72 -1.87
N ARG A 146 23.54 -29.41 -1.42
CA ARG A 146 23.66 -30.88 -1.41
C ARG A 146 23.30 -31.57 -2.75
N GLY A 147 23.73 -30.99 -3.86
CA GLY A 147 23.52 -31.55 -5.21
C GLY A 147 22.27 -31.03 -5.92
N GLU A 148 21.43 -30.27 -5.22
CA GLU A 148 20.16 -29.75 -5.74
C GLU A 148 20.18 -28.22 -5.81
N TRP A 149 19.66 -27.67 -6.91
CA TRP A 149 19.37 -26.25 -7.02
C TRP A 149 18.02 -25.91 -6.37
N MET A 150 17.99 -24.80 -5.65
CA MET A 150 16.84 -24.35 -4.88
C MET A 150 16.55 -22.87 -5.14
N VAL A 151 15.28 -22.51 -4.95
CA VAL A 151 14.84 -21.12 -5.00
C VAL A 151 14.20 -20.71 -3.68
N ALA A 152 14.45 -19.48 -3.25
CA ALA A 152 13.81 -18.91 -2.08
C ALA A 152 13.39 -17.45 -2.33
N THR A 153 12.20 -17.09 -1.86
CA THR A 153 11.84 -15.68 -1.66
C THR A 153 12.59 -15.15 -0.43
N ARG A 154 12.31 -13.92 -0.02
CA ARG A 154 12.79 -13.42 1.28
C ARG A 154 12.20 -14.16 2.48
N HIS A 155 11.08 -14.86 2.31
CA HIS A 155 10.27 -15.35 3.44
C HIS A 155 10.18 -16.86 3.54
N ASN A 156 10.38 -17.57 2.43
CA ASN A 156 10.24 -19.03 2.32
C ASN A 156 10.93 -19.55 1.06
N PHE A 157 10.84 -20.86 0.83
CA PHE A 157 11.43 -21.57 -0.29
C PHE A 157 10.53 -21.64 -1.54
N CYS A 158 9.81 -20.54 -1.81
CA CYS A 158 8.94 -20.34 -2.99
C CYS A 158 7.67 -21.20 -3.07
N GLU A 159 7.25 -21.80 -1.96
CA GLU A 159 6.04 -22.63 -1.88
C GLU A 159 4.75 -21.80 -1.71
N ASP A 160 4.87 -20.52 -1.39
CA ASP A 160 3.72 -19.62 -1.35
C ASP A 160 3.15 -19.41 -2.75
N PHE A 161 1.82 -19.37 -2.81
CA PHE A 161 1.10 -19.04 -4.05
C PHE A 161 1.25 -17.56 -4.43
N CYS A 162 1.39 -17.32 -5.74
CA CYS A 162 1.45 -16.00 -6.33
C CYS A 162 0.18 -15.18 -6.05
N GLY A 163 0.34 -13.90 -5.77
CA GLY A 163 -0.75 -13.00 -5.37
C GLY A 163 -1.76 -12.64 -6.46
N GLY A 164 -1.47 -12.88 -7.75
CA GLY A 164 -2.30 -12.46 -8.90
C GLY A 164 -3.14 -13.56 -9.57
N GLY A 165 -3.03 -14.83 -9.15
CA GLY A 165 -3.83 -15.91 -9.73
C GLY A 165 -5.31 -15.88 -9.27
N THR A 166 -6.21 -16.30 -10.15
CA THR A 166 -7.56 -16.77 -9.77
C THR A 166 -7.44 -18.10 -9.04
N ASP A 167 -8.45 -18.51 -8.27
CA ASP A 167 -8.42 -19.80 -7.56
C ASP A 167 -8.24 -21.00 -8.50
N THR A 168 -8.57 -20.85 -9.79
CA THR A 168 -8.44 -21.87 -10.85
C THR A 168 -7.11 -21.86 -11.59
N ASN A 169 -6.23 -20.86 -11.39
CA ASN A 169 -4.96 -20.71 -12.11
C ASN A 169 -3.82 -20.30 -11.17
N ARG A 170 -3.86 -20.83 -9.95
CA ARG A 170 -2.96 -20.47 -8.86
C ARG A 170 -1.65 -21.25 -8.99
N MET A 171 -0.53 -20.54 -9.05
CA MET A 171 0.82 -21.13 -9.10
C MET A 171 1.62 -20.71 -7.87
N THR A 172 2.48 -21.59 -7.36
CA THR A 172 3.52 -21.21 -6.40
C THR A 172 4.59 -20.33 -7.08
N TYR A 173 5.38 -19.61 -6.30
CA TYR A 173 6.51 -18.86 -6.85
C TYR A 173 7.55 -19.79 -7.51
N ARG A 174 7.69 -21.02 -7.03
CA ARG A 174 8.56 -22.05 -7.62
C ARG A 174 8.05 -22.45 -9.00
N GLU A 175 6.77 -22.79 -9.10
CA GLU A 175 6.13 -23.14 -10.39
C GLU A 175 6.21 -21.97 -11.37
N LEU A 176 6.02 -20.73 -10.90
CA LEU A 176 6.13 -19.54 -11.75
C LEU A 176 7.57 -19.37 -12.28
N PHE A 177 8.58 -19.59 -11.45
CA PHE A 177 9.99 -19.54 -11.85
C PHE A 177 10.31 -20.62 -12.88
N VAL A 178 9.90 -21.87 -12.64
CA VAL A 178 10.08 -23.00 -13.59
C VAL A 178 9.38 -22.71 -14.92
N ALA A 179 8.16 -22.21 -14.88
CA ALA A 179 7.42 -21.82 -16.08
C ALA A 179 8.09 -20.66 -16.84
N ALA A 180 8.71 -19.71 -16.12
CA ALA A 180 9.50 -18.64 -16.74
C ALA A 180 10.78 -19.20 -17.42
N CYS A 181 11.32 -20.32 -16.94
CA CYS A 181 12.45 -21.05 -17.52
C CYS A 181 12.03 -22.11 -18.57
N GLY A 182 10.83 -21.99 -19.16
CA GLY A 182 10.37 -22.89 -20.20
C GLY A 182 9.94 -24.28 -19.70
N GLY A 183 9.69 -24.43 -18.40
CA GLY A 183 9.29 -25.70 -17.79
C GLY A 183 10.46 -26.62 -17.43
N LEU A 184 11.70 -26.12 -17.49
CA LEU A 184 12.88 -26.88 -17.09
C LEU A 184 12.98 -27.01 -15.57
N GLU A 185 13.39 -28.19 -15.11
CA GLU A 185 13.77 -28.44 -13.72
C GLU A 185 14.98 -27.59 -13.32
N LEU A 186 15.09 -27.26 -12.03
CA LEU A 186 16.09 -26.31 -11.54
C LEU A 186 17.53 -26.73 -11.87
N ASN A 187 17.86 -28.02 -11.75
CA ASN A 187 19.19 -28.53 -12.09
C ASN A 187 19.51 -28.34 -13.58
N ASP A 188 18.53 -28.48 -14.48
CA ASP A 188 18.72 -28.23 -15.90
C ASP A 188 18.84 -26.75 -16.22
N VAL A 189 18.05 -25.89 -15.55
CA VAL A 189 18.20 -24.43 -15.65
C VAL A 189 19.63 -24.03 -15.28
N CYS A 190 20.18 -24.63 -14.21
CA CYS A 190 21.40 -24.17 -13.56
C CYS A 190 22.64 -25.00 -13.83
N LYS A 191 22.58 -25.99 -14.73
CA LYS A 191 23.70 -26.90 -15.06
C LYS A 191 25.03 -26.21 -15.39
N ASP A 192 24.96 -24.97 -15.85
CA ASP A 192 26.07 -24.15 -16.33
C ASP A 192 26.50 -23.07 -15.32
N LEU A 193 25.87 -23.03 -14.15
CA LEU A 193 26.07 -22.06 -13.08
C LEU A 193 27.04 -22.60 -12.02
N ASP A 194 27.79 -21.69 -11.40
CA ASP A 194 28.75 -22.01 -10.37
C ASP A 194 28.05 -22.10 -9.01
N THR A 195 28.17 -23.27 -8.39
CA THR A 195 27.51 -23.61 -7.10
C THR A 195 28.04 -22.81 -5.90
N SER A 196 29.15 -22.10 -6.02
CA SER A 196 29.70 -21.24 -4.96
C SER A 196 28.98 -19.89 -4.84
N TYR A 197 28.06 -19.58 -5.75
CA TYR A 197 27.33 -18.31 -5.79
C TYR A 197 25.84 -18.45 -5.48
N THR A 198 25.28 -17.37 -4.95
CA THR A 198 23.84 -17.10 -4.87
C THR A 198 23.46 -16.11 -5.97
N TYR A 199 22.50 -16.49 -6.80
CA TYR A 199 22.00 -15.68 -7.90
C TYR A 199 20.77 -14.89 -7.43
N CYS A 200 20.88 -13.57 -7.44
CA CYS A 200 19.82 -12.66 -7.01
C CYS A 200 18.99 -12.24 -8.21
N ILE A 201 17.70 -12.55 -8.21
CA ILE A 201 16.82 -12.27 -9.34
C ILE A 201 15.55 -11.52 -8.92
N GLU A 202 14.94 -10.79 -9.84
CA GLU A 202 13.57 -10.31 -9.74
C GLU A 202 12.71 -11.11 -10.74
N LEU A 203 11.74 -11.87 -10.24
CA LEU A 203 10.77 -12.61 -11.05
C LEU A 203 9.55 -11.71 -11.30
N CYS A 204 9.25 -11.41 -12.56
CA CYS A 204 8.16 -10.52 -12.96
C CYS A 204 7.19 -11.23 -13.91
N SER A 205 5.89 -11.08 -13.71
CA SER A 205 4.86 -11.69 -14.55
C SER A 205 3.48 -11.06 -14.30
N PRO A 206 2.46 -11.36 -15.15
CA PRO A 206 1.08 -11.02 -14.83
C PRO A 206 0.58 -11.63 -13.49
N LEU A 207 1.11 -12.79 -13.08
CA LEU A 207 0.62 -13.55 -11.92
C LEU A 207 1.15 -13.03 -10.58
N ASN A 208 2.18 -12.19 -10.57
CA ASN A 208 2.75 -11.58 -9.37
C ASN A 208 2.89 -10.06 -9.50
N GLN A 209 2.04 -9.45 -10.32
CA GLN A 209 2.04 -8.01 -10.55
C GLN A 209 1.87 -7.19 -9.26
N VAL A 210 2.79 -6.26 -9.04
CA VAL A 210 2.73 -5.26 -7.97
C VAL A 210 2.05 -3.99 -8.49
N ILE A 211 2.70 -3.14 -9.28
CA ILE A 211 2.04 -2.00 -9.97
C ILE A 211 2.38 -2.00 -11.46
N GLN A 212 3.65 -2.27 -11.79
CA GLN A 212 4.11 -2.42 -13.16
C GLN A 212 3.46 -3.62 -13.83
N THR A 213 2.98 -3.43 -15.05
CA THR A 213 2.43 -4.51 -15.85
C THR A 213 3.56 -5.20 -16.61
N TYR A 214 3.54 -6.53 -16.62
CA TYR A 214 4.41 -7.36 -17.42
C TYR A 214 3.53 -8.27 -18.26
N ASP A 215 3.67 -8.22 -19.58
CA ASP A 215 2.82 -9.03 -20.49
C ASP A 215 3.27 -10.50 -20.54
N GLN A 216 4.50 -10.77 -20.10
CA GLN A 216 5.12 -12.10 -20.12
C GLN A 216 5.87 -12.36 -18.82
N LYS A 217 6.18 -13.63 -18.57
CA LYS A 217 7.08 -14.05 -17.49
C LYS A 217 8.51 -13.65 -17.84
N VAL A 218 9.18 -12.89 -16.98
CA VAL A 218 10.54 -12.39 -17.17
C VAL A 218 11.32 -12.60 -15.89
N ILE A 219 12.59 -13.02 -16.02
CA ILE A 219 13.53 -13.14 -14.91
C ILE A 219 14.61 -12.10 -15.12
N TYR A 220 14.71 -11.15 -14.19
CA TYR A 220 15.81 -10.20 -14.19
C TYR A 220 16.91 -10.69 -13.26
N LEU A 221 18.05 -11.11 -13.81
CA LEU A 221 19.23 -11.32 -12.99
C LEU A 221 19.68 -9.95 -12.50
N LEU A 222 19.72 -9.72 -11.19
CA LEU A 222 20.05 -8.43 -10.57
C LEU A 222 21.53 -8.33 -10.19
N THR A 223 22.03 -9.37 -9.53
CA THR A 223 23.44 -9.51 -9.15
C THR A 223 23.75 -10.97 -8.83
N VAL A 224 25.03 -11.28 -8.64
CA VAL A 224 25.52 -12.61 -8.25
C VAL A 224 26.48 -12.42 -7.09
N VAL A 225 26.25 -13.15 -6.00
CA VAL A 225 26.95 -12.97 -4.72
C VAL A 225 27.69 -14.25 -4.40
N ASN A 226 28.98 -14.17 -4.06
CA ASN A 226 29.69 -15.33 -3.53
C ASN A 226 29.06 -15.70 -2.18
N THR A 227 28.54 -16.91 -2.06
CA THR A 227 27.73 -17.32 -0.91
C THR A 227 28.50 -17.22 0.41
N GLN A 228 29.80 -17.52 0.39
CA GLN A 228 30.62 -17.55 1.60
C GLN A 228 31.19 -16.18 1.96
N THR A 229 31.72 -15.44 0.99
CA THR A 229 32.35 -14.13 1.26
C THR A 229 31.33 -12.99 1.35
N GLY A 230 30.18 -13.13 0.67
CA GLY A 230 29.22 -12.05 0.49
C GLY A 230 29.63 -10.99 -0.54
N GLU A 231 30.76 -11.18 -1.22
CA GLU A 231 31.22 -10.28 -2.27
C GLU A 231 30.39 -10.45 -3.54
N GLU A 232 30.07 -9.33 -4.18
CA GLU A 232 29.32 -9.33 -5.43
C GLU A 232 30.25 -9.39 -6.64
N LEU A 233 29.84 -10.14 -7.66
CA LEU A 233 30.53 -10.11 -8.95
C LEU A 233 30.46 -8.73 -9.59
N ALA A 234 31.49 -8.41 -10.37
CA ALA A 234 31.51 -7.23 -11.22
C ALA A 234 30.39 -7.30 -12.26
N ILE A 235 29.88 -6.14 -12.69
CA ILE A 235 28.64 -6.09 -13.47
C ILE A 235 28.79 -6.78 -14.83
N ASP A 236 29.94 -6.63 -15.48
CA ASP A 236 30.29 -7.28 -16.74
C ASP A 236 30.26 -8.82 -16.62
N GLN A 237 30.69 -9.37 -15.49
CA GLN A 237 30.59 -10.80 -15.20
C GLN A 237 29.13 -11.25 -15.07
N VAL A 238 28.29 -10.46 -14.38
CA VAL A 238 26.85 -10.73 -14.26
C VAL A 238 26.16 -10.63 -15.63
N ASP A 239 26.53 -9.65 -16.46
CA ASP A 239 26.03 -9.48 -17.82
C ASP A 239 26.40 -10.70 -18.70
N ALA A 240 27.63 -11.19 -18.60
CA ALA A 240 28.10 -12.39 -19.30
C ALA A 240 27.31 -13.65 -18.90
N ILE A 241 27.05 -13.84 -17.61
CA ILE A 241 26.21 -14.95 -17.10
C ILE A 241 24.80 -14.87 -17.70
N CYS A 242 24.16 -13.69 -17.63
CA CYS A 242 22.82 -13.52 -18.18
C CYS A 242 22.77 -13.77 -19.69
N LEU A 243 23.80 -13.32 -20.43
CA LEU A 243 23.92 -13.54 -21.86
C LEU A 243 24.09 -15.03 -22.19
N LYS A 244 24.88 -15.77 -21.40
CA LYS A 244 25.04 -17.22 -21.55
C LYS A 244 23.70 -17.95 -21.35
N LEU A 245 22.96 -17.62 -20.29
CA LEU A 245 21.66 -18.22 -20.01
C LEU A 245 20.66 -17.97 -21.14
N ARG A 246 20.47 -16.71 -21.56
CA ARG A 246 19.45 -16.34 -22.56
C ARG A 246 19.71 -16.88 -23.98
N LYS A 247 20.92 -17.40 -24.27
CA LYS A 247 21.22 -18.09 -25.53
C LYS A 247 20.51 -19.44 -25.62
N ARG A 248 20.14 -20.05 -24.48
CA ARG A 248 19.32 -21.27 -24.44
C ARG A 248 17.88 -20.92 -24.77
N LYS A 249 17.23 -21.73 -25.61
CA LYS A 249 15.89 -21.45 -26.15
C LYS A 249 14.83 -21.30 -25.06
N GLU A 250 14.94 -22.12 -24.02
CA GLU A 250 14.02 -22.20 -22.87
C GLU A 250 14.22 -21.02 -21.89
N LEU A 251 15.40 -20.40 -21.90
CA LEU A 251 15.81 -19.36 -20.95
C LEU A 251 15.83 -17.95 -21.57
N LYS A 252 15.16 -17.73 -22.69
CA LYS A 252 15.06 -16.41 -23.35
C LYS A 252 14.42 -15.33 -22.47
N SER A 253 13.68 -15.73 -21.44
CA SER A 253 13.06 -14.84 -20.44
C SER A 253 14.06 -14.16 -19.50
N TRP A 254 15.31 -14.64 -19.45
CA TRP A 254 16.37 -14.05 -18.63
C TRP A 254 16.87 -12.74 -19.24
N LYS A 255 16.84 -11.67 -18.44
CA LYS A 255 17.25 -10.32 -18.80
C LYS A 255 18.09 -9.68 -17.69
N ARG A 256 18.77 -8.60 -18.05
CA ARG A 256 19.33 -7.64 -17.10
C ARG A 256 18.38 -6.44 -17.00
N PRO A 257 18.24 -5.80 -15.83
CA PRO A 257 17.56 -4.53 -15.73
C PRO A 257 18.17 -3.51 -16.69
N ARG A 258 17.35 -2.62 -17.25
CA ARG A 258 17.88 -1.54 -18.08
C ARG A 258 18.76 -0.63 -17.20
N ARG A 259 19.98 -0.37 -17.65
CA ARG A 259 20.98 0.46 -16.96
C ARG A 259 21.22 1.78 -17.70
N PHE A 260 21.46 2.82 -16.92
CA PHE A 260 21.93 4.13 -17.38
C PHE A 260 23.20 4.44 -16.59
N ASP A 261 24.28 4.76 -17.29
CA ASP A 261 25.61 4.91 -16.70
C ASP A 261 26.03 6.38 -16.62
N HIS A 262 27.16 6.64 -15.96
CA HIS A 262 27.86 7.93 -15.92
C HIS A 262 27.11 9.07 -15.20
N PHE A 263 26.52 8.79 -14.04
CA PHE A 263 26.01 9.84 -13.16
C PHE A 263 27.10 10.30 -12.19
N SER A 264 27.26 11.63 -12.07
CA SER A 264 28.29 12.24 -11.21
C SER A 264 27.72 13.10 -10.09
N SER A 265 26.40 13.20 -9.97
CA SER A 265 25.75 13.86 -8.83
C SER A 265 24.33 13.34 -8.59
N LYS A 266 23.81 13.60 -7.39
CA LYS A 266 22.43 13.27 -6.99
C LYS A 266 21.40 14.04 -7.83
N GLU A 267 21.72 15.29 -8.15
CA GLU A 267 20.86 16.22 -8.89
C GLU A 267 20.64 15.71 -10.32
N GLN A 268 21.69 15.21 -10.98
CA GLN A 268 21.57 14.58 -12.30
C GLN A 268 20.61 13.39 -12.29
N ALA A 269 20.63 12.57 -11.23
CA ALA A 269 19.73 11.43 -11.13
C ALA A 269 18.26 11.85 -10.91
N PHE A 270 18.00 12.91 -10.15
CA PHE A 270 16.64 13.44 -10.00
C PHE A 270 16.13 14.09 -11.28
N GLU A 271 16.98 14.83 -11.98
CA GLU A 271 16.62 15.43 -13.26
C GLU A 271 16.32 14.35 -14.30
N PHE A 272 17.14 13.28 -14.32
CA PHE A 272 16.86 12.10 -15.12
C PHE A 272 15.51 11.47 -14.76
N LEU A 273 15.21 11.26 -13.48
CA LEU A 273 13.92 10.72 -13.03
C LEU A 273 12.74 11.61 -13.47
N LYS A 274 12.87 12.93 -13.35
CA LYS A 274 11.84 13.90 -13.77
C LYS A 274 11.58 13.79 -15.28
N ASN A 275 12.66 13.85 -16.07
CA ASN A 275 12.62 13.77 -17.53
C ASN A 275 12.14 12.40 -18.02
N TYR A 276 12.44 11.33 -17.29
CA TYR A 276 11.93 10.00 -17.59
C TYR A 276 10.39 9.95 -17.60
N PHE A 277 9.70 10.77 -16.79
CA PHE A 277 8.23 10.81 -16.80
C PHE A 277 7.64 11.79 -17.81
N THR A 278 8.32 12.92 -18.06
CA THR A 278 7.79 14.04 -18.85
C THR A 278 8.15 14.00 -20.32
N ASN A 279 9.24 13.34 -20.72
CA ASN A 279 9.70 13.38 -22.11
C ASN A 279 8.83 12.53 -23.05
N GLU A 280 8.24 13.18 -24.04
CA GLU A 280 7.51 12.54 -25.14
C GLU A 280 8.44 12.04 -26.26
N GLU A 281 9.65 12.59 -26.37
CA GLU A 281 10.56 12.43 -27.53
C GLU A 281 11.44 11.16 -27.54
N ALA A 282 11.11 10.11 -26.78
CA ALA A 282 11.80 8.83 -26.93
C ALA A 282 11.29 8.06 -28.15
N GLY A 283 11.77 8.45 -29.34
CA GLY A 283 11.47 7.84 -30.63
C GLY A 283 11.47 6.30 -30.63
N GLN A 284 10.47 5.75 -31.33
CA GLN A 284 10.35 4.37 -31.82
C GLN A 284 10.19 3.21 -30.81
N ASN A 285 10.11 3.44 -29.50
CA ASN A 285 9.69 2.42 -28.51
C ASN A 285 9.05 3.01 -27.22
N SER A 286 8.41 4.19 -27.33
CA SER A 286 8.00 5.03 -26.20
C SER A 286 6.89 4.39 -25.35
N MET A 287 7.21 4.07 -24.09
CA MET A 287 6.21 3.74 -23.08
C MET A 287 5.21 4.89 -22.91
N SER A 288 3.92 4.62 -22.81
CA SER A 288 2.91 5.65 -22.51
C SER A 288 3.16 6.30 -21.15
N ILE A 289 2.61 7.50 -20.93
CA ILE A 289 2.73 8.19 -19.64
C ILE A 289 2.23 7.30 -18.48
N GLU A 290 1.12 6.58 -18.67
CA GLU A 290 0.59 5.62 -17.70
C GLU A 290 1.59 4.48 -17.41
N GLN A 291 2.27 3.96 -18.43
CA GLN A 291 3.29 2.92 -18.25
C GLN A 291 4.50 3.46 -17.48
N ARG A 292 4.94 4.70 -17.73
CA ARG A 292 6.06 5.32 -17.01
C ARG A 292 5.73 5.59 -15.55
N LEU A 293 4.50 6.01 -15.24
CA LEU A 293 4.04 6.19 -13.85
C LEU A 293 3.97 4.88 -13.05
N ARG A 294 3.89 3.74 -13.72
CA ARG A 294 3.92 2.41 -13.09
C ARG A 294 5.34 1.89 -12.83
N VAL A 295 6.38 2.56 -13.31
CA VAL A 295 7.77 2.21 -12.98
C VAL A 295 8.07 2.62 -11.55
N GLU A 296 8.56 1.70 -10.71
CA GLU A 296 8.85 1.97 -9.29
C GLU A 296 9.93 3.04 -9.11
N GLY A 297 10.89 3.08 -10.03
CA GLY A 297 12.01 4.01 -10.04
C GLY A 297 13.29 3.28 -10.40
N PHE A 298 14.39 3.67 -9.77
CA PHE A 298 15.73 3.17 -10.06
C PHE A 298 16.47 2.74 -8.80
N VAL A 299 17.37 1.79 -8.97
CA VAL A 299 18.42 1.47 -8.00
C VAL A 299 19.68 2.20 -8.45
N MET A 300 20.15 3.12 -7.61
CA MET A 300 21.46 3.73 -7.73
C MET A 300 22.50 2.73 -7.26
N ARG A 301 23.55 2.48 -8.03
CA ARG A 301 24.67 1.59 -7.66
C ARG A 301 26.00 2.28 -7.93
N ASP A 302 26.79 2.49 -6.88
CA ASP A 302 28.13 3.06 -7.00
C ASP A 302 29.19 1.99 -7.31
N GLN A 303 30.44 2.43 -7.45
CA GLN A 303 31.58 1.55 -7.74
C GLN A 303 31.93 0.56 -6.61
N ASN A 304 31.42 0.80 -5.39
CA ASN A 304 31.62 -0.06 -4.21
C ASN A 304 30.42 -0.99 -3.98
N ASN A 305 29.53 -1.14 -4.96
CA ASN A 305 28.27 -1.88 -4.87
C ASN A 305 27.30 -1.39 -3.79
N GLN A 306 27.52 -0.19 -3.24
CA GLN A 306 26.54 0.44 -2.37
C GLN A 306 25.32 0.83 -3.20
N ARG A 307 24.14 0.65 -2.61
CA ARG A 307 22.88 0.88 -3.32
C ARG A 307 21.99 1.87 -2.59
N LEU A 308 21.27 2.68 -3.38
CA LEU A 308 20.16 3.51 -2.91
C LEU A 308 18.97 3.39 -3.85
N LYS A 309 17.77 3.58 -3.31
CA LYS A 309 16.53 3.61 -4.11
C LYS A 309 16.18 5.05 -4.44
N LEU A 310 16.08 5.33 -5.73
CA LEU A 310 15.52 6.55 -6.28
C LEU A 310 14.10 6.23 -6.76
N LYS A 311 13.10 6.52 -5.93
CA LYS A 311 11.72 6.10 -6.17
C LYS A 311 10.92 7.14 -6.93
N ASN A 312 10.09 6.66 -7.84
CA ASN A 312 9.03 7.43 -8.47
C ASN A 312 7.96 7.80 -7.42
N PRO A 313 7.72 9.09 -7.15
CA PRO A 313 6.70 9.51 -6.19
C PRO A 313 5.29 9.08 -6.60
N TYR A 314 4.96 9.14 -7.89
CA TYR A 314 3.63 8.75 -8.39
C TYR A 314 3.37 7.25 -8.21
N TYR A 315 4.37 6.40 -8.49
CA TYR A 315 4.29 4.97 -8.18
C TYR A 315 3.96 4.74 -6.71
N LEU A 316 4.62 5.44 -5.79
CA LEU A 316 4.39 5.27 -4.35
C LEU A 316 2.95 5.63 -3.97
N MET A 317 2.39 6.65 -4.60
CA MET A 317 1.01 7.06 -4.40
C MET A 317 0.02 6.02 -4.94
N ILE A 318 0.25 5.50 -6.16
CA ILE A 318 -0.54 4.40 -6.75
C ILE A 318 -0.46 3.16 -5.86
N HIS A 319 0.74 2.77 -5.44
CA HIS A 319 0.97 1.64 -4.55
C HIS A 319 0.21 1.80 -3.23
N LYS A 320 0.23 3.00 -2.62
CA LYS A 320 -0.54 3.27 -1.41
C LYS A 320 -2.05 3.10 -1.66
N MET A 321 -2.58 3.67 -2.75
CA MET A 321 -4.00 3.54 -3.09
C MET A 321 -4.40 2.09 -3.43
N LYS A 322 -3.55 1.32 -4.12
CA LYS A 322 -3.79 -0.10 -4.44
C LYS A 322 -4.06 -0.91 -3.17
N TYR A 323 -3.15 -0.83 -2.19
CA TYR A 323 -3.22 -1.70 -0.99
C TYR A 323 -4.15 -1.18 0.10
N ARG A 324 -4.41 0.12 0.12
CA ARG A 324 -5.22 0.75 1.18
C ARG A 324 -6.60 1.21 0.72
N GLY A 325 -6.91 1.02 -0.56
CA GLY A 325 -8.20 1.35 -1.17
C GLY A 325 -8.46 2.85 -1.32
N TRP A 326 -9.63 3.15 -1.87
CA TRP A 326 -10.05 4.50 -2.25
C TRP A 326 -10.21 5.46 -1.05
N ILE A 327 -10.34 4.93 0.17
CA ILE A 327 -10.40 5.77 1.38
C ILE A 327 -9.09 6.55 1.61
N GLN A 328 -7.96 6.02 1.13
CA GLN A 328 -6.66 6.71 1.17
C GLN A 328 -6.46 7.70 0.03
N ALA A 329 -7.37 7.76 -0.95
CA ALA A 329 -7.37 8.79 -1.98
C ALA A 329 -7.82 10.12 -1.36
N ASP A 330 -6.96 10.70 -0.53
CA ASP A 330 -7.09 12.03 0.05
C ASP A 330 -6.44 13.07 -0.89
N PRO A 331 -6.67 14.38 -0.67
CA PRO A 331 -6.10 15.41 -1.52
C PRO A 331 -4.57 15.32 -1.67
N LYS A 332 -3.84 14.88 -0.63
CA LYS A 332 -2.38 14.72 -0.67
C LYS A 332 -1.95 13.68 -1.71
N LEU A 333 -2.77 12.66 -1.96
CA LEU A 333 -2.51 11.69 -3.04
C LEU A 333 -3.14 12.11 -4.38
N LEU A 334 -4.20 12.89 -4.41
CA LEU A 334 -4.92 13.16 -5.66
C LEU A 334 -4.44 14.43 -6.37
N VAL A 335 -4.17 15.51 -5.64
CA VAL A 335 -3.74 16.79 -6.20
C VAL A 335 -2.49 16.67 -7.09
N PRO A 336 -1.44 15.90 -6.72
CA PRO A 336 -0.30 15.77 -7.61
C PRO A 336 -0.66 15.13 -8.96
N PHE A 337 -1.59 14.17 -9.01
CA PHE A 337 -2.05 13.59 -10.28
C PHE A 337 -2.88 14.58 -11.10
N VAL A 338 -3.80 15.31 -10.45
CA VAL A 338 -4.60 16.34 -11.13
C VAL A 338 -3.70 17.39 -11.77
N LEU A 339 -2.66 17.85 -11.06
CA LEU A 339 -1.69 18.81 -11.59
C LEU A 339 -0.83 18.20 -12.71
N PHE A 340 -0.42 16.94 -12.57
CA PHE A 340 0.41 16.24 -13.54
C PHE A 340 -0.32 16.01 -14.87
N PHE A 341 -1.57 15.54 -14.83
CA PHE A 341 -2.39 15.30 -16.02
C PHE A 341 -3.11 16.56 -16.53
N GLU A 342 -3.04 17.66 -15.80
CA GLU A 342 -3.70 18.92 -16.13
C GLU A 342 -5.24 18.82 -16.19
N ASP A 343 -5.83 17.85 -15.49
CA ASP A 343 -7.28 17.60 -15.47
C ASP A 343 -8.09 18.78 -14.87
N TYR A 344 -7.43 19.74 -14.21
CA TYR A 344 -8.05 20.99 -13.76
C TYR A 344 -8.34 21.98 -14.91
N LYS A 345 -7.90 21.69 -16.15
CA LYS A 345 -8.12 22.53 -17.33
C LYS A 345 -9.30 22.08 -18.20
N SER A 346 -9.76 20.82 -18.07
CA SER A 346 -10.56 20.13 -19.07
C SER A 346 -12.06 20.48 -19.12
N SER A 347 -12.51 21.54 -18.43
CA SER A 347 -13.92 21.98 -18.47
C SER A 347 -14.22 23.03 -19.55
N GLU A 348 -13.21 23.53 -20.27
CA GLU A 348 -13.36 24.49 -21.37
C GLU A 348 -13.11 23.82 -22.73
N ASN A 349 -14.12 23.10 -23.27
CA ASN A 349 -14.46 22.94 -24.71
C ASN A 349 -15.13 21.59 -25.03
N THR A 350 -16.46 21.54 -24.99
CA THR A 350 -17.27 20.76 -25.95
C THR A 350 -18.58 21.52 -26.19
N GLY A 351 -18.49 22.58 -26.97
CA GLY A 351 -19.63 23.45 -27.26
C GLY A 351 -19.55 24.07 -28.65
N LYS A 352 -19.11 23.30 -29.66
CA LYS A 352 -19.28 23.63 -31.08
C LYS A 352 -19.34 22.35 -31.91
N ASP A 353 -20.47 21.65 -31.86
CA ASP A 353 -20.85 20.79 -32.98
C ASP A 353 -21.55 21.66 -34.04
N HIS A 354 -20.85 21.87 -35.15
CA HIS A 354 -21.47 22.26 -36.40
C HIS A 354 -22.07 21.01 -37.06
N GLY A 355 -23.36 21.05 -37.38
CA GLY A 355 -23.89 20.33 -38.55
C GLY A 355 -24.96 19.27 -38.32
N THR A 356 -26.21 19.74 -38.27
CA THR A 356 -27.39 19.20 -38.98
C THR A 356 -27.85 17.73 -38.78
N GLY A 357 -29.07 17.55 -38.26
CA GLY A 357 -29.90 16.39 -38.64
C GLY A 357 -31.01 15.88 -37.70
N LYS A 358 -32.17 16.56 -37.71
CA LYS A 358 -33.55 16.05 -37.49
C LYS A 358 -33.96 15.26 -36.22
N LYS A 359 -34.80 15.97 -35.44
CA LYS A 359 -36.01 15.57 -34.66
C LYS A 359 -36.53 14.12 -34.79
N GLN A 360 -36.86 13.52 -33.65
CA GLN A 360 -38.22 13.00 -33.39
C GLN A 360 -38.57 13.03 -31.89
N VAL A 361 -39.81 13.42 -31.62
CA VAL A 361 -40.49 13.71 -30.33
C VAL A 361 -41.19 12.45 -29.81
N CYS A 362 -41.34 12.30 -28.48
CA CYS A 362 -42.56 11.86 -27.75
C CYS A 362 -42.31 11.79 -26.22
N ASP A 363 -42.79 12.81 -25.48
CA ASP A 363 -43.76 12.81 -24.35
C ASP A 363 -44.11 11.46 -23.64
N ASP A 364 -44.47 11.38 -22.35
CA ASP A 364 -44.33 12.22 -21.15
C ASP A 364 -44.86 11.42 -19.93
N SER A 365 -44.54 11.88 -18.71
CA SER A 365 -45.25 11.76 -17.42
C SER A 365 -44.76 10.83 -16.27
N ALA A 366 -44.01 11.49 -15.34
CA ALA A 366 -44.20 11.66 -13.87
C ALA A 366 -43.97 10.45 -12.91
N THR A 367 -43.21 10.51 -11.80
CA THR A 367 -43.05 11.52 -10.71
C THR A 367 -41.75 11.25 -9.88
N CYS A 368 -40.81 12.21 -9.73
CA CYS A 368 -40.52 13.12 -8.57
C CYS A 368 -40.02 12.43 -7.27
N SER A 369 -38.92 12.77 -6.56
CA SER A 369 -37.74 13.68 -6.61
C SER A 369 -36.86 13.23 -5.40
N SER A 370 -35.53 13.33 -5.30
CA SER A 370 -34.56 14.33 -5.73
C SER A 370 -33.18 13.67 -5.96
N SER A 371 -32.76 13.52 -7.21
CA SER A 371 -31.43 13.03 -7.58
C SER A 371 -30.60 14.18 -8.12
N PHE A 372 -29.45 14.43 -7.50
CA PHE A 372 -28.37 15.18 -8.13
C PHE A 372 -27.82 14.27 -9.24
N HIS A 373 -28.38 14.37 -10.44
CA HIS A 373 -27.82 13.70 -11.62
C HIS A 373 -26.48 14.36 -11.93
N LEU A 374 -25.38 13.76 -11.47
CA LEU A 374 -24.12 13.88 -12.18
C LEU A 374 -24.35 13.26 -13.55
N SER A 375 -24.33 14.11 -14.57
CA SER A 375 -24.27 13.68 -15.96
C SER A 375 -23.11 12.69 -16.14
N ASN A 376 -23.42 11.52 -16.70
CA ASN A 376 -22.45 10.56 -17.22
C ASN A 376 -21.57 11.25 -18.28
N SER A 377 -20.48 11.90 -17.87
CA SER A 377 -19.36 12.18 -18.73
C SER A 377 -18.37 11.04 -18.59
N ASN A 378 -18.37 10.14 -19.57
CA ASN A 378 -17.38 9.08 -19.79
C ASN A 378 -15.99 9.66 -20.13
N THR A 379 -15.43 10.50 -19.26
CA THR A 379 -14.02 10.90 -19.32
C THR A 379 -13.30 10.17 -18.20
N SER A 380 -12.92 8.91 -18.46
CA SER A 380 -12.03 8.18 -17.55
C SER A 380 -10.72 8.95 -17.47
N THR A 381 -10.47 9.61 -16.33
CA THR A 381 -9.25 10.39 -16.12
C THR A 381 -8.04 9.44 -16.10
N SER A 382 -6.86 9.92 -16.48
CA SER A 382 -5.67 9.07 -16.66
C SER A 382 -5.29 8.28 -15.39
N LEU A 383 -5.51 8.84 -14.20
CA LEU A 383 -5.33 8.09 -12.94
C LEU A 383 -6.33 6.93 -12.80
N ILE A 384 -7.58 7.12 -13.21
CA ILE A 384 -8.65 6.13 -13.09
C ILE A 384 -8.37 4.95 -14.02
N ASN A 385 -7.86 5.20 -15.23
CA ASN A 385 -7.35 4.16 -16.12
C ASN A 385 -6.23 3.34 -15.50
N ILE A 386 -5.33 3.99 -14.75
CA ILE A 386 -4.25 3.29 -14.04
C ILE A 386 -4.83 2.38 -12.94
N MET A 387 -5.81 2.90 -12.19
CA MET A 387 -6.34 2.24 -11.00
C MET A 387 -7.37 1.15 -11.28
N LYS A 388 -8.07 1.18 -12.43
CA LYS A 388 -9.18 0.25 -12.74
C LYS A 388 -8.83 -1.23 -12.59
N ASN A 389 -7.58 -1.61 -12.87
CA ASN A 389 -7.12 -2.99 -12.80
C ASN A 389 -6.88 -3.48 -11.35
N PHE A 390 -6.96 -2.59 -10.35
CA PHE A 390 -6.67 -2.92 -8.95
C PHE A 390 -7.91 -2.99 -8.06
N TYR A 391 -9.06 -2.49 -8.51
CA TYR A 391 -10.32 -2.51 -7.77
C TYR A 391 -11.22 -3.63 -8.28
N GLU A 392 -11.94 -4.29 -7.38
CA GLU A 392 -12.71 -5.50 -7.71
C GLU A 392 -14.17 -5.18 -8.08
N CYS A 393 -14.64 -3.96 -7.86
CA CYS A 393 -16.00 -3.56 -8.22
C CYS A 393 -16.14 -2.08 -8.59
N ASP A 394 -17.17 -1.78 -9.37
CA ASP A 394 -17.49 -0.45 -9.89
C ASP A 394 -17.73 0.58 -8.77
N PHE A 395 -18.33 0.15 -7.66
CA PHE A 395 -18.57 1.01 -6.50
C PHE A 395 -17.28 1.66 -6.00
N GLU A 396 -16.19 0.90 -5.85
CA GLU A 396 -14.94 1.46 -5.36
C GLU A 396 -14.29 2.42 -6.35
N MET A 397 -14.43 2.12 -7.64
CA MET A 397 -13.98 3.00 -8.71
C MET A 397 -14.78 4.31 -8.75
N GLU A 398 -16.09 4.24 -8.56
CA GLU A 398 -16.96 5.41 -8.44
C GLU A 398 -16.54 6.29 -7.26
N GLN A 399 -16.22 5.70 -6.10
CA GLN A 399 -15.75 6.46 -4.94
C GLN A 399 -14.40 7.14 -5.20
N LEU A 400 -13.47 6.46 -5.88
CA LEU A 400 -12.21 7.06 -6.30
C LEU A 400 -12.43 8.22 -7.29
N GLN A 401 -13.31 8.04 -8.27
CA GLN A 401 -13.66 9.07 -9.26
C GLN A 401 -14.28 10.30 -8.61
N LYS A 402 -15.24 10.12 -7.69
CA LYS A 402 -15.86 11.23 -6.92
C LYS A 402 -14.80 12.06 -6.19
N ARG A 403 -13.83 11.40 -5.54
CA ARG A 403 -12.72 12.07 -4.83
C ARG A 403 -11.80 12.83 -5.77
N TYR A 404 -11.41 12.20 -6.88
CA TYR A 404 -10.56 12.80 -7.88
C TYR A 404 -11.19 14.05 -8.49
N ASN A 405 -12.47 13.94 -8.89
CA ASN A 405 -13.22 15.03 -9.48
C ASN A 405 -13.38 16.20 -8.50
N TYR A 406 -13.62 15.94 -7.21
CA TYR A 406 -13.66 16.99 -6.20
C TYR A 406 -12.36 17.81 -6.18
N CYS A 407 -11.20 17.14 -6.15
CA CYS A 407 -9.91 17.82 -6.19
C CYS A 407 -9.73 18.63 -7.49
N ALA A 408 -10.10 18.06 -8.63
CA ALA A 408 -10.04 18.73 -9.93
C ALA A 408 -10.91 20.00 -9.98
N THR A 409 -12.16 19.92 -9.52
CA THR A 409 -13.09 21.07 -9.51
C THR A 409 -12.62 22.20 -8.60
N ILE A 410 -12.10 21.88 -7.41
CA ILE A 410 -11.56 22.89 -6.49
C ILE A 410 -10.34 23.58 -7.11
N LEU A 411 -9.43 22.79 -7.72
CA LEU A 411 -8.24 23.33 -8.38
C LEU A 411 -8.59 24.17 -9.60
N GLU A 412 -9.54 23.74 -10.43
CA GLU A 412 -10.01 24.48 -11.58
C GLU A 412 -10.53 25.86 -11.17
N LYS A 413 -11.40 25.91 -10.16
CA LYS A 413 -11.99 27.16 -9.65
C LYS A 413 -10.90 28.13 -9.18
N GLU A 414 -9.98 27.65 -8.36
CA GLU A 414 -8.89 28.47 -7.81
C GLU A 414 -7.88 28.87 -8.90
N PHE A 415 -7.62 28.00 -9.89
CA PHE A 415 -6.76 28.31 -11.02
C PHE A 415 -7.34 29.44 -11.89
N LYS A 416 -8.64 29.41 -12.18
CA LYS A 416 -9.31 30.51 -12.91
C LYS A 416 -9.16 31.86 -12.19
N GLN A 417 -9.29 31.87 -10.87
CA GLN A 417 -9.08 33.07 -10.06
C GLN A 417 -7.61 33.51 -10.07
N LEU A 418 -6.67 32.57 -9.92
CA LEU A 418 -5.24 32.82 -9.96
C LEU A 418 -4.81 33.41 -11.31
N VAL A 419 -5.28 32.86 -12.42
CA VAL A 419 -5.01 33.39 -13.78
C VAL A 419 -5.57 34.80 -13.94
N SER A 420 -6.78 35.07 -13.43
CA SER A 420 -7.35 36.43 -13.45
C SER A 420 -6.47 37.42 -12.70
N VAL A 421 -6.04 37.07 -11.48
CA VAL A 421 -5.15 37.90 -10.66
C VAL A 421 -3.80 38.10 -11.35
N TRP A 422 -3.23 37.04 -11.93
CA TRP A 422 -1.94 37.12 -12.61
C TRP A 422 -1.97 38.02 -13.84
N LYS A 423 -3.08 38.01 -14.61
CA LYS A 423 -3.28 38.91 -15.75
C LYS A 423 -3.30 40.38 -15.32
N GLU A 424 -3.93 40.70 -14.19
CA GLU A 424 -3.93 42.06 -13.64
C GLU A 424 -2.52 42.49 -13.20
N ILE A 425 -1.80 41.63 -12.47
CA ILE A 425 -0.42 41.91 -12.04
C ILE A 425 0.50 42.10 -13.27
N SER A 426 0.39 41.22 -14.27
CA SER A 426 1.24 41.24 -15.46
C SER A 426 0.97 42.42 -16.39
N ALA A 427 -0.17 43.10 -16.23
CA ALA A 427 -0.51 44.31 -16.99
C ALA A 427 0.07 45.58 -16.37
N GLU A 428 0.59 45.52 -15.14
CA GLU A 428 1.21 46.67 -14.48
C GLU A 428 2.53 47.05 -15.17
N LYS A 429 2.72 48.36 -15.40
CA LYS A 429 3.88 48.87 -16.15
C LYS A 429 5.22 48.60 -15.46
N ASP A 430 5.21 48.46 -14.13
CA ASP A 430 6.41 48.29 -13.30
C ASP A 430 6.42 46.95 -12.56
N VAL A 431 5.91 45.90 -13.22
CA VAL A 431 5.83 44.54 -12.67
C VAL A 431 7.17 43.96 -12.22
N MET A 432 8.26 44.53 -12.75
CA MET A 432 9.64 44.12 -12.47
C MET A 432 10.27 44.89 -11.29
N SER A 433 9.55 45.79 -10.63
CA SER A 433 10.06 46.50 -9.46
C SER A 433 10.11 45.62 -8.22
N HIS A 434 11.16 45.77 -7.39
CA HIS A 434 11.32 44.99 -6.15
C HIS A 434 10.21 45.24 -5.11
N ASN A 435 9.42 46.31 -5.27
CA ASN A 435 8.38 46.72 -4.30
C ASN A 435 6.95 46.39 -4.75
N ILE A 436 6.74 45.76 -5.91
CA ILE A 436 5.39 45.53 -6.43
C ILE A 436 4.50 44.76 -5.43
N LEU A 437 5.05 43.75 -4.73
CA LEU A 437 4.31 42.96 -3.76
C LEU A 437 3.71 43.80 -2.62
N GLU A 438 4.40 44.86 -2.19
CA GLU A 438 3.91 45.78 -1.16
C GLU A 438 2.84 46.74 -1.69
N GLN A 439 2.90 47.07 -2.98
CA GLN A 439 2.00 48.00 -3.65
C GLN A 439 0.67 47.36 -4.09
N LEU A 440 0.63 46.02 -4.23
CA LEU A 440 -0.59 45.32 -4.65
C LEU A 440 -1.72 45.48 -3.62
N PRO A 441 -2.95 45.84 -4.05
CA PRO A 441 -4.07 46.05 -3.15
C PRO A 441 -4.52 44.76 -2.47
N GLN A 442 -4.90 44.83 -1.19
CA GLN A 442 -5.38 43.67 -0.43
C GLN A 442 -6.61 42.99 -1.05
N SER A 443 -7.43 43.76 -1.78
CA SER A 443 -8.57 43.26 -2.54
C SER A 443 -8.19 42.37 -3.72
N LEU A 444 -6.96 42.48 -4.24
CA LEU A 444 -6.41 41.60 -5.27
C LEU A 444 -5.79 40.35 -4.63
N LYS A 445 -5.01 40.54 -3.55
CA LYS A 445 -4.37 39.45 -2.80
C LYS A 445 -5.38 38.41 -2.27
N SER A 446 -6.55 38.88 -1.85
CA SER A 446 -7.59 38.03 -1.26
C SER A 446 -8.51 37.31 -2.26
N ARG A 447 -8.38 37.55 -3.58
CA ARG A 447 -9.28 36.95 -4.59
C ARG A 447 -9.04 35.47 -4.84
N THR A 448 -7.85 34.96 -4.52
CA THR A 448 -7.51 33.54 -4.61
C THR A 448 -6.71 33.13 -3.40
N LYS A 449 -6.90 31.89 -2.96
CA LYS A 449 -6.08 31.30 -1.90
C LYS A 449 -4.68 30.94 -2.37
N LEU A 450 -4.47 30.90 -3.69
CA LEU A 450 -3.19 30.56 -4.32
C LEU A 450 -2.32 31.78 -4.64
N PHE A 451 -2.67 32.98 -4.12
CA PHE A 451 -1.87 34.19 -4.30
C PHE A 451 -0.38 34.03 -3.96
N PRO A 452 0.02 33.24 -2.93
CA PRO A 452 1.45 33.01 -2.64
C PRO A 452 2.25 32.40 -3.81
N LEU A 453 1.59 31.80 -4.80
CA LEU A 453 2.26 31.34 -6.03
C LEU A 453 2.67 32.51 -6.93
N CYS A 454 1.87 33.59 -6.98
CA CYS A 454 2.27 34.82 -7.66
C CYS A 454 3.50 35.43 -6.99
N GLU A 455 3.58 35.38 -5.65
CA GLU A 455 4.74 35.86 -4.89
C GLU A 455 5.99 35.04 -5.20
N THR A 456 5.86 33.71 -5.21
CA THR A 456 6.95 32.78 -5.58
C THR A 456 7.47 33.09 -6.98
N MET A 457 6.55 33.33 -7.92
CA MET A 457 6.88 33.66 -9.30
C MET A 457 7.61 35.01 -9.38
N LEU A 458 7.09 36.07 -8.76
CA LEU A 458 7.70 37.41 -8.66
C LEU A 458 9.11 37.39 -8.03
N GLN A 459 9.34 36.55 -7.01
CA GLN A 459 10.66 36.36 -6.41
C GLN A 459 11.66 35.68 -7.36
N GLN A 460 11.20 34.73 -8.19
CA GLN A 460 12.04 34.11 -9.22
C GLN A 460 12.46 35.10 -10.30
N PHE A 461 11.62 36.09 -10.64
CA PHE A 461 12.01 37.17 -11.54
C PHE A 461 13.08 38.08 -10.94
N ALA A 462 12.90 38.50 -9.68
CA ALA A 462 13.81 39.41 -9.01
C ALA A 462 15.24 38.86 -8.86
N SER A 463 15.41 37.54 -8.97
CA SER A 463 16.69 36.83 -8.89
C SER A 463 17.29 36.47 -10.26
N SER A 464 16.59 36.73 -11.37
CA SER A 464 17.03 36.42 -12.73
C SER A 464 17.79 37.61 -13.36
N GLU A 465 19.11 37.50 -13.50
CA GLU A 465 19.97 38.54 -14.13
C GLU A 465 19.84 38.65 -15.67
N ASN A 466 18.99 37.86 -16.33
CA ASN A 466 18.89 37.80 -17.79
C ASN A 466 17.81 38.73 -18.40
N GLN A 467 18.12 39.32 -19.56
CA GLN A 467 17.31 40.37 -20.23
C GLN A 467 16.04 39.90 -20.96
N ASP A 468 15.70 38.60 -20.97
CA ASP A 468 14.52 38.09 -21.68
C ASP A 468 13.47 37.49 -20.73
N THR A 469 12.93 38.32 -19.85
CA THR A 469 11.98 37.92 -18.78
C THR A 469 10.51 37.89 -19.23
N LYS A 470 10.19 38.22 -20.49
CA LYS A 470 8.79 38.23 -20.98
C LYS A 470 8.12 36.86 -20.95
N HIS A 471 8.86 35.79 -21.26
CA HIS A 471 8.31 34.43 -21.25
C HIS A 471 7.90 33.96 -19.85
N LEU A 472 8.58 34.46 -18.81
CA LEU A 472 8.29 34.17 -17.42
C LEU A 472 6.97 34.79 -16.97
N LEU A 473 6.43 35.85 -17.62
CA LEU A 473 5.12 36.43 -17.28
C LEU A 473 3.94 35.63 -17.86
N SER A 474 4.20 34.55 -18.60
CA SER A 474 3.17 33.75 -19.24
C SER A 474 2.33 32.94 -18.25
N ILE A 475 1.11 32.59 -18.66
CA ILE A 475 0.27 31.62 -17.93
C ILE A 475 0.99 30.26 -17.84
N HIS A 476 1.77 29.90 -18.86
CA HIS A 476 2.55 28.67 -18.84
C HIS A 476 3.58 28.65 -17.71
N ALA A 477 4.28 29.75 -17.46
CA ALA A 477 5.23 29.85 -16.34
C ALA A 477 4.51 29.71 -14.98
N LEU A 478 3.33 30.31 -14.83
CA LEU A 478 2.48 30.15 -13.63
C LEU A 478 2.07 28.68 -13.41
N GLU A 479 1.74 27.95 -14.48
CA GLU A 479 1.45 26.52 -14.42
C GLU A 479 2.66 25.69 -13.96
N GLN A 480 3.87 26.02 -14.43
CA GLN A 480 5.09 25.37 -13.96
C GLN A 480 5.34 25.65 -12.47
N VAL A 481 5.09 26.89 -12.01
CA VAL A 481 5.17 27.24 -10.58
C VAL A 481 4.17 26.42 -9.78
N MET A 482 2.93 26.24 -10.26
CA MET A 482 1.94 25.37 -9.59
C MET A 482 2.42 23.92 -9.48
N LYS A 483 2.90 23.33 -10.58
CA LYS A 483 3.38 21.94 -10.60
C LYS A 483 4.56 21.72 -9.65
N ASN A 484 5.44 22.72 -9.53
CA ASN A 484 6.60 22.66 -8.65
C ASN A 484 6.28 22.96 -7.17
N ASN A 485 5.09 23.51 -6.85
CA ASN A 485 4.70 23.94 -5.51
C ASN A 485 3.43 23.24 -5.00
N CYS A 486 3.31 21.93 -5.24
CA CYS A 486 2.15 21.14 -4.82
C CYS A 486 1.87 21.19 -3.31
N ASP A 487 2.91 21.23 -2.47
CA ASP A 487 2.73 21.30 -1.01
C ASP A 487 2.08 22.61 -0.56
N LEU A 488 2.37 23.72 -1.25
CA LEU A 488 1.73 25.01 -1.02
C LEU A 488 0.25 24.97 -1.43
N ILE A 489 -0.07 24.35 -2.56
CA ILE A 489 -1.47 24.17 -2.99
C ILE A 489 -2.25 23.34 -1.96
N LEU A 490 -1.66 22.24 -1.48
CA LEU A 490 -2.26 21.40 -0.45
C LEU A 490 -2.49 22.17 0.86
N SER A 491 -1.53 22.98 1.29
CA SER A 491 -1.64 23.76 2.53
C SER A 491 -2.74 24.83 2.43
N GLN A 492 -2.90 25.48 1.28
CA GLN A 492 -3.90 26.53 1.09
C GLN A 492 -5.33 25.98 0.88
N LEU A 493 -5.47 24.87 0.16
CA LEU A 493 -6.78 24.39 -0.31
C LEU A 493 -7.34 23.20 0.47
N PHE A 494 -6.49 22.41 1.14
CA PHE A 494 -6.90 21.10 1.68
C PHE A 494 -6.37 20.76 3.08
N SER A 495 -5.83 21.73 3.84
CA SER A 495 -5.19 21.44 5.14
C SER A 495 -6.07 21.72 6.36
N SER A 496 -7.03 22.65 6.26
CA SER A 496 -7.83 23.04 7.43
C SER A 496 -8.84 21.94 7.80
N GLN A 497 -9.21 21.87 9.09
CA GLN A 497 -10.21 20.90 9.57
C GLN A 497 -11.55 21.05 8.81
N GLN A 498 -11.93 22.29 8.48
CA GLN A 498 -13.13 22.59 7.69
C GLN A 498 -13.01 22.08 6.25
N GLN A 499 -11.84 22.24 5.61
CA GLN A 499 -11.59 21.74 4.25
C GLN A 499 -11.60 20.21 4.20
N VAL A 500 -10.97 19.56 5.17
CA VAL A 500 -10.98 18.09 5.30
C VAL A 500 -12.40 17.58 5.53
N ALA A 501 -13.19 18.24 6.40
CA ALA A 501 -14.59 17.89 6.62
C ALA A 501 -15.44 18.09 5.35
N SER A 502 -15.22 19.19 4.62
CA SER A 502 -15.89 19.47 3.34
C SER A 502 -15.59 18.40 2.29
N PHE A 503 -14.32 18.00 2.15
CA PHE A 503 -13.92 16.91 1.26
C PHE A 503 -14.63 15.60 1.61
N ARG A 504 -14.61 15.21 2.90
CA ARG A 504 -15.29 13.99 3.37
C ARG A 504 -16.79 14.05 3.11
N SER A 505 -17.45 15.16 3.42
CA SER A 505 -18.91 15.32 3.25
C SER A 505 -19.35 15.43 1.79
N ALA A 506 -18.50 15.93 0.90
CA ALA A 506 -18.84 16.06 -0.51
C ALA A 506 -18.70 14.73 -1.27
N VAL A 507 -17.82 13.85 -0.79
CA VAL A 507 -17.50 12.57 -1.43
C VAL A 507 -18.32 11.43 -0.85
N LEU A 508 -18.48 11.42 0.48
CA LEU A 508 -19.27 10.41 1.17
C LEU A 508 -20.69 10.96 1.25
N GLU A 509 -21.66 10.21 0.71
CA GLU A 509 -23.09 10.53 0.76
C GLU A 509 -23.64 10.35 2.18
N TYR A 510 -23.04 11.03 3.16
CA TYR A 510 -23.59 11.10 4.50
C TYR A 510 -24.87 11.91 4.46
N ASP A 511 -25.93 11.37 5.06
CA ASP A 511 -27.12 12.15 5.35
C ASP A 511 -26.73 13.20 6.39
N LYS A 512 -26.61 14.46 5.97
CA LYS A 512 -26.24 15.59 6.84
C LYS A 512 -27.23 15.79 7.99
N SER A 513 -28.44 15.26 7.88
CA SER A 513 -29.45 15.31 8.94
C SER A 513 -29.32 14.17 9.96
N HIS A 514 -28.50 13.15 9.67
CA HIS A 514 -28.31 11.99 10.53
C HIS A 514 -27.07 12.16 11.43
N PRO A 515 -27.17 11.88 12.74
CA PRO A 515 -26.03 11.98 13.65
C PRO A 515 -24.95 10.92 13.35
N PRO A 516 -23.68 11.13 13.78
CA PRO A 516 -22.57 10.22 13.53
C PRO A 516 -22.57 8.97 14.44
N HIS A 517 -23.75 8.44 14.78
CA HIS A 517 -23.93 7.23 15.59
C HIS A 517 -25.22 6.51 15.20
N TYR A 518 -25.40 5.25 15.65
CA TYR A 518 -26.66 4.53 15.39
C TYR A 518 -27.85 5.21 16.07
N CYS A 519 -29.00 5.28 15.38
CA CYS A 519 -30.27 5.69 15.98
C CYS A 519 -30.75 4.70 17.05
N ILE A 520 -31.62 5.14 17.94
CA ILE A 520 -32.32 4.25 18.89
C ILE A 520 -33.45 3.50 18.14
N PRO A 521 -33.42 2.16 18.07
CA PRO A 521 -34.44 1.41 17.33
C PRO A 521 -35.80 1.49 18.03
N ASN A 522 -36.83 2.02 17.36
CA ASN A 522 -38.18 2.03 17.90
C ASN A 522 -38.90 0.70 17.63
N LYS A 523 -39.03 -0.15 18.66
CA LYS A 523 -39.68 -1.48 18.57
C LYS A 523 -41.06 -1.45 17.90
N LYS A 524 -41.84 -0.37 18.00
CA LYS A 524 -43.18 -0.27 17.38
C LYS A 524 -43.16 -0.06 15.86
N LYS A 525 -42.02 0.32 15.27
CA LYS A 525 -41.87 0.61 13.83
C LYS A 525 -41.08 -0.46 13.05
N PHE A 526 -40.42 -1.41 13.73
CA PHE A 526 -39.61 -2.44 13.09
C PHE A 526 -40.43 -3.66 12.69
N LYS A 527 -40.74 -3.81 11.40
CA LYS A 527 -41.17 -5.11 10.85
C LYS A 527 -39.93 -5.98 10.68
N ILE A 528 -39.84 -7.07 11.44
CA ILE A 528 -38.74 -8.04 11.35
C ILE A 528 -39.19 -9.15 10.39
N PRO A 529 -38.69 -9.20 9.14
CA PRO A 529 -39.17 -10.16 8.16
C PRO A 529 -38.67 -11.58 8.42
N ASN A 530 -37.56 -11.73 9.15
CA ASN A 530 -36.93 -12.97 9.58
C ASN A 530 -35.85 -12.68 10.64
N SER A 531 -35.22 -13.73 11.19
CA SER A 531 -34.18 -13.62 12.23
C SER A 531 -32.94 -12.81 11.81
N GLY A 532 -32.75 -12.57 10.51
CA GLY A 532 -31.56 -11.94 9.94
C GLY A 532 -30.32 -12.84 9.96
N LEU A 533 -30.44 -14.12 10.30
CA LEU A 533 -29.35 -15.09 10.31
C LEU A 533 -29.37 -15.94 9.04
N ALA A 534 -28.19 -16.35 8.57
CA ALA A 534 -28.08 -17.36 7.51
C ALA A 534 -28.80 -18.65 7.92
N SER A 535 -29.44 -19.30 6.96
CA SER A 535 -30.29 -20.48 7.22
C SER A 535 -29.50 -21.70 7.70
N LYS A 536 -28.21 -21.81 7.34
CA LYS A 536 -27.31 -22.85 7.85
C LYS A 536 -26.22 -22.25 8.74
N LYS A 537 -26.03 -22.84 9.92
CA LYS A 537 -24.90 -22.54 10.80
C LYS A 537 -23.59 -23.02 10.15
N PRO A 538 -22.48 -22.28 10.32
CA PRO A 538 -21.18 -22.77 9.88
C PRO A 538 -20.79 -24.09 10.54
N TYR A 539 -20.13 -24.97 9.80
CA TYR A 539 -19.61 -26.24 10.32
C TYR A 539 -18.29 -26.62 9.65
N LEU A 540 -17.46 -27.41 10.34
CA LEU A 540 -16.22 -27.96 9.82
C LEU A 540 -16.51 -29.26 9.04
N GLU A 541 -16.21 -29.30 7.76
CA GLU A 541 -16.34 -30.51 6.95
C GLU A 541 -15.17 -31.46 7.20
N LYS A 542 -15.45 -32.65 7.74
CA LYS A 542 -14.42 -33.61 8.18
C LYS A 542 -13.51 -34.10 7.05
N GLN A 543 -14.03 -34.20 5.83
CA GLN A 543 -13.30 -34.74 4.68
C GLN A 543 -12.22 -33.77 4.17
N THR A 544 -12.51 -32.47 4.18
CA THR A 544 -11.63 -31.42 3.65
C THR A 544 -10.89 -30.66 4.75
N ASN A 545 -11.29 -30.85 6.01
CA ASN A 545 -10.86 -30.05 7.15
C ASN A 545 -11.04 -28.54 6.92
N GLN A 546 -12.12 -28.17 6.22
CA GLN A 546 -12.45 -26.78 5.89
C GLN A 546 -13.84 -26.40 6.40
N TYR A 547 -14.00 -25.15 6.84
CA TYR A 547 -15.30 -24.63 7.24
C TYR A 547 -16.20 -24.43 6.01
N LYS A 548 -17.43 -24.93 6.09
CA LYS A 548 -18.51 -24.57 5.17
C LYS A 548 -19.34 -23.47 5.80
N VAL A 549 -19.42 -22.35 5.10
CA VAL A 549 -20.09 -21.14 5.56
C VAL A 549 -21.10 -20.70 4.52
N GLN A 550 -22.33 -20.40 4.94
CA GLN A 550 -23.40 -19.91 4.07
C GLN A 550 -23.69 -18.44 4.36
N CYS A 551 -23.79 -17.65 3.31
CA CYS A 551 -24.22 -16.26 3.38
C CYS A 551 -25.72 -16.19 3.69
N PHE A 552 -26.18 -15.08 4.26
CA PHE A 552 -27.61 -14.82 4.46
C PHE A 552 -28.42 -14.88 3.16
N CYS A 553 -27.83 -14.51 2.01
CA CYS A 553 -28.49 -14.64 0.71
C CYS A 553 -28.64 -16.10 0.21
N GLY A 554 -28.18 -17.09 0.97
CA GLY A 554 -28.27 -18.51 0.65
C GLY A 554 -27.07 -19.08 -0.12
N LYS A 555 -26.20 -18.22 -0.67
CA LYS A 555 -25.00 -18.64 -1.42
C LYS A 555 -23.83 -19.01 -0.48
N PRO A 556 -22.88 -19.86 -0.91
CA PRO A 556 -21.67 -20.13 -0.13
C PRO A 556 -20.85 -18.87 0.15
N MET A 557 -20.06 -18.88 1.22
CA MET A 557 -19.01 -17.89 1.45
C MET A 557 -17.64 -18.51 1.22
N VAL A 558 -16.71 -17.70 0.73
CA VAL A 558 -15.31 -18.06 0.49
C VAL A 558 -14.44 -17.31 1.49
N LEU A 559 -13.53 -18.02 2.16
CA LEU A 559 -12.55 -17.42 3.06
C LEU A 559 -11.44 -16.77 2.23
N LYS A 560 -11.35 -15.45 2.29
CA LYS A 560 -10.32 -14.67 1.59
C LYS A 560 -9.34 -14.09 2.59
N ARG A 561 -8.04 -14.18 2.29
CA ARG A 561 -7.06 -13.25 2.86
C ARG A 561 -7.09 -11.97 2.03
N LEU A 562 -7.51 -10.87 2.64
CA LEU A 562 -7.65 -9.60 1.95
C LEU A 562 -6.31 -9.17 1.34
N LYS A 563 -6.29 -8.90 0.02
CA LYS A 563 -5.12 -8.40 -0.70
C LYS A 563 -4.96 -6.87 -0.62
N ARG A 564 -5.97 -6.19 -0.06
CA ARG A 564 -6.05 -4.75 0.17
C ARG A 564 -7.00 -4.46 1.32
N ASP A 565 -7.00 -3.24 1.85
CA ASP A 565 -8.00 -2.81 2.83
C ASP A 565 -9.41 -2.92 2.19
N PHE A 566 -10.34 -3.61 2.86
CA PHE A 566 -11.75 -3.72 2.44
C PHE A 566 -12.57 -2.72 3.27
N VAL A 567 -13.23 -1.79 2.59
CA VAL A 567 -13.94 -0.67 3.22
C VAL A 567 -15.44 -0.82 2.99
N GLN A 568 -16.22 -0.63 4.04
CA GLN A 568 -17.69 -0.60 3.97
C GLN A 568 -18.24 0.61 4.70
N TYR A 569 -19.37 1.14 4.23
CA TYR A 569 -20.14 2.09 5.02
C TYR A 569 -20.70 1.45 6.28
N ARG A 570 -20.70 2.21 7.37
CA ARG A 570 -21.56 1.95 8.52
C ARG A 570 -22.89 2.62 8.25
N THR A 571 -23.89 1.79 7.98
CA THR A 571 -25.27 2.19 7.79
C THR A 571 -26.04 2.03 9.09
N CYS A 572 -26.76 3.07 9.46
CA CYS A 572 -27.75 3.02 10.52
C CYS A 572 -28.95 2.20 10.07
N HIS A 573 -29.74 1.70 11.02
CA HIS A 573 -30.93 0.92 10.73
C HIS A 573 -32.02 1.70 9.96
N CYS A 574 -31.93 3.03 9.91
CA CYS A 574 -32.80 3.89 9.09
C CYS A 574 -32.32 4.01 7.63
N GLY A 575 -31.19 3.41 7.28
CA GLY A 575 -30.58 3.47 5.95
C GLY A 575 -29.48 4.53 5.79
N ALA A 576 -29.40 5.51 6.70
CA ALA A 576 -28.38 6.55 6.62
C ALA A 576 -26.97 6.00 6.88
N ALA A 577 -26.04 6.24 5.96
CA ALA A 577 -24.62 6.05 6.22
C ALA A 577 -24.11 7.19 7.11
N PHE A 578 -23.27 6.88 8.10
CA PHE A 578 -22.74 7.89 9.02
C PHE A 578 -21.24 7.72 9.35
N ASP A 579 -20.64 6.57 9.02
CA ASP A 579 -19.22 6.30 9.23
C ASP A 579 -18.73 5.22 8.24
N THR A 580 -17.46 4.85 8.28
CA THR A 580 -16.86 3.75 7.50
C THR A 580 -16.14 2.77 8.40
N MET A 581 -16.14 1.49 8.01
CA MET A 581 -15.38 0.42 8.66
C MET A 581 -14.35 -0.11 7.68
N THR A 582 -13.10 -0.25 8.13
CA THR A 582 -11.99 -0.77 7.31
C THR A 582 -11.45 -2.07 7.89
N TYR A 583 -11.51 -3.13 7.11
CA TYR A 583 -10.77 -4.37 7.39
C TYR A 583 -9.41 -4.28 6.70
N LYS A 584 -8.33 -4.48 7.46
CA LYS A 584 -6.97 -4.24 6.95
C LYS A 584 -6.53 -5.34 5.98
N VAL A 585 -5.70 -4.96 5.01
CA VAL A 585 -4.96 -5.91 4.16
C VAL A 585 -4.33 -7.02 5.03
N GLY A 586 -4.43 -8.26 4.56
CA GLY A 586 -3.97 -9.44 5.28
C GLY A 586 -5.00 -10.07 6.22
N THR A 587 -6.11 -9.38 6.54
CA THR A 587 -7.20 -9.94 7.35
C THR A 587 -7.87 -11.11 6.64
N LEU A 588 -8.17 -12.18 7.37
CA LEU A 588 -9.03 -13.28 6.93
C LEU A 588 -10.50 -12.87 7.07
N LEU A 589 -11.23 -12.86 5.95
CA LEU A 589 -12.62 -12.44 5.86
C LEU A 589 -13.40 -13.44 5.01
N TRP A 590 -14.54 -13.91 5.51
CA TRP A 590 -15.50 -14.66 4.71
C TRP A 590 -16.29 -13.68 3.85
N VAL A 591 -16.27 -13.87 2.54
CA VAL A 591 -16.99 -13.03 1.57
C VAL A 591 -17.98 -13.91 0.79
N CYS A 592 -19.18 -13.40 0.52
CA CYS A 592 -20.17 -14.11 -0.30
C CYS A 592 -19.57 -14.51 -1.67
N SER A 593 -19.90 -15.71 -2.16
CA SER A 593 -19.43 -16.20 -3.47
C SER A 593 -20.05 -15.45 -4.65
N SER A 594 -21.07 -14.62 -4.43
CA SER A 594 -21.58 -13.66 -5.41
C SER A 594 -21.27 -12.24 -5.02
N TYR A 595 -20.07 -12.01 -4.51
CA TYR A 595 -19.50 -10.68 -4.53
C TYR A 595 -19.10 -10.36 -5.98
N PRO A 596 -19.43 -9.17 -6.53
CA PRO A 596 -19.95 -7.99 -5.82
C PRO A 596 -21.48 -7.84 -5.73
N GLU A 597 -22.29 -8.73 -6.32
CA GLU A 597 -23.77 -8.62 -6.27
C GLU A 597 -24.34 -8.71 -4.83
N CYS A 598 -23.58 -9.34 -3.93
CA CYS A 598 -23.88 -9.47 -2.53
C CYS A 598 -22.65 -9.05 -1.70
N LEU A 599 -22.75 -7.90 -1.04
CA LEU A 599 -21.67 -7.29 -0.25
C LEU A 599 -21.53 -7.86 1.17
N LEU A 600 -22.31 -8.89 1.50
CA LEU A 600 -22.29 -9.53 2.81
C LEU A 600 -20.96 -10.26 3.02
N ASN A 601 -20.40 -10.04 4.21
CA ASN A 601 -19.15 -10.59 4.67
C ASN A 601 -19.23 -10.87 6.17
N HIS A 602 -18.34 -11.74 6.64
CA HIS A 602 -18.28 -12.19 8.02
C HIS A 602 -16.83 -12.39 8.47
N MET A 603 -16.53 -12.02 9.71
CA MET A 603 -15.17 -12.13 10.24
C MET A 603 -14.77 -13.57 10.53
N ALA A 604 -13.48 -13.84 10.41
CA ALA A 604 -12.86 -15.10 10.81
C ALA A 604 -11.84 -14.90 11.94
N HIS A 605 -11.52 -15.96 12.69
CA HIS A 605 -10.36 -16.00 13.56
C HIS A 605 -9.08 -15.86 12.73
N GLN A 606 -8.17 -14.99 13.15
CA GLN A 606 -7.01 -14.59 12.35
C GLN A 606 -5.80 -15.52 12.53
N MET A 607 -5.77 -16.21 13.66
CA MET A 607 -4.74 -17.15 14.09
C MET A 607 -5.39 -18.25 14.93
N ASP A 608 -4.64 -19.32 15.20
CA ASP A 608 -5.07 -20.35 16.15
C ASP A 608 -4.95 -19.76 17.56
N GLU A 609 -6.04 -19.74 18.31
CA GLU A 609 -6.12 -19.10 19.62
C GLU A 609 -6.80 -20.03 20.62
N MET A 610 -6.25 -20.12 21.82
CA MET A 610 -6.88 -20.80 22.96
C MET A 610 -7.37 -19.74 23.93
N PHE A 611 -8.68 -19.68 24.17
CA PHE A 611 -9.24 -18.74 25.14
C PHE A 611 -9.06 -19.31 26.55
N SER A 612 -8.18 -18.68 27.34
CA SER A 612 -7.70 -19.16 28.65
C SER A 612 -8.80 -19.45 29.65
N ASP A 613 -9.88 -18.67 29.60
CA ASP A 613 -10.94 -18.70 30.61
C ASP A 613 -11.95 -19.84 30.37
N GLU A 614 -12.02 -20.38 29.14
CA GLU A 614 -13.07 -21.33 28.73
C GLU A 614 -12.51 -22.63 28.12
N LYS A 615 -11.18 -22.78 27.98
CA LYS A 615 -10.51 -23.92 27.31
C LYS A 615 -11.08 -24.22 25.91
N ILE A 616 -11.61 -23.21 25.23
CA ILE A 616 -12.11 -23.31 23.86
C ILE A 616 -10.95 -22.99 22.91
N GLN A 617 -10.65 -23.93 22.01
CA GLN A 617 -9.69 -23.73 20.94
C GLN A 617 -10.41 -23.24 19.68
N TYR A 618 -9.94 -22.11 19.17
CA TYR A 618 -10.36 -21.55 17.89
C TYR A 618 -9.27 -21.76 16.86
N PHE A 619 -9.68 -22.12 15.64
CA PHE A 619 -8.77 -22.34 14.53
C PHE A 619 -8.77 -21.14 13.59
N LYS A 620 -7.61 -20.82 13.05
CA LYS A 620 -7.44 -19.81 12.01
C LYS A 620 -8.40 -20.07 10.85
N GLY A 621 -9.15 -19.04 10.45
CA GLY A 621 -10.17 -19.13 9.40
C GLY A 621 -11.56 -19.55 9.88
N GLN A 622 -11.72 -20.02 11.12
CA GLN A 622 -13.03 -20.30 11.71
C GLN A 622 -13.90 -19.02 11.72
N PRO A 623 -15.17 -19.07 11.29
CA PRO A 623 -16.06 -17.92 11.36
C PRO A 623 -16.39 -17.56 12.81
N LEU A 624 -16.44 -16.25 13.14
CA LEU A 624 -16.70 -15.77 14.52
C LEU A 624 -18.13 -16.05 15.03
N GLY A 625 -19.02 -16.57 14.18
CA GLY A 625 -20.44 -16.73 14.49
C GLY A 625 -21.24 -17.03 13.23
N ILE A 626 -22.54 -16.76 13.26
CA ILE A 626 -23.44 -17.03 12.13
C ILE A 626 -23.47 -15.80 11.22
N PRO A 627 -23.17 -15.93 9.91
CA PRO A 627 -23.35 -14.85 8.95
C PRO A 627 -24.78 -14.31 8.98
N SER A 628 -24.93 -13.00 8.75
CA SER A 628 -26.21 -12.32 8.97
C SER A 628 -26.55 -11.37 7.82
N SER A 629 -27.81 -10.93 7.77
CA SER A 629 -28.26 -9.83 6.94
C SER A 629 -27.55 -8.52 7.33
N GLU A 630 -27.61 -7.53 6.46
CA GLU A 630 -27.03 -6.21 6.72
C GLU A 630 -27.67 -5.55 7.94
N LEU A 631 -29.00 -5.58 8.05
CA LEU A 631 -29.73 -5.07 9.20
C LEU A 631 -29.29 -5.74 10.52
N CYS A 632 -29.15 -7.07 10.54
CA CYS A 632 -28.69 -7.79 11.71
C CYS A 632 -27.24 -7.43 12.06
N LYS A 633 -26.36 -7.27 11.06
CA LYS A 633 -24.98 -6.81 11.25
C LYS A 633 -24.94 -5.41 11.86
N THR A 634 -25.76 -4.49 11.37
CA THR A 634 -25.91 -3.13 11.92
C THR A 634 -26.30 -3.17 13.39
N MET A 635 -27.29 -3.96 13.77
CA MET A 635 -27.71 -4.07 15.18
C MET A 635 -26.63 -4.70 16.07
N ARG A 636 -25.89 -5.70 15.58
CA ARG A 636 -24.74 -6.28 16.29
C ARG A 636 -23.62 -5.26 16.52
N LEU A 637 -23.34 -4.43 15.51
CA LEU A 637 -22.34 -3.36 15.63
C LEU A 637 -22.79 -2.26 16.61
N GLN A 638 -24.09 -1.94 16.62
CA GLN A 638 -24.66 -1.02 17.62
C GLN A 638 -24.47 -1.54 19.04
N ILE A 639 -24.67 -2.84 19.30
CA ILE A 639 -24.37 -3.44 20.61
C ILE A 639 -22.90 -3.27 20.98
N HIS A 640 -21.98 -3.50 20.04
CA HIS A 640 -20.55 -3.30 20.28
C HIS A 640 -20.19 -1.84 20.59
N GLU A 641 -20.83 -0.87 19.94
CA GLU A 641 -20.67 0.55 20.24
C GLU A 641 -21.16 0.89 21.65
N ILE A 642 -22.37 0.46 22.01
CA ILE A 642 -22.94 0.63 23.36
C ILE A 642 -22.03 0.01 24.42
N MET A 643 -21.57 -1.22 24.20
CA MET A 643 -20.60 -1.90 25.09
C MET A 643 -19.33 -1.07 25.24
N SER A 644 -18.77 -0.56 24.15
CA SER A 644 -17.55 0.26 24.19
C SER A 644 -17.72 1.55 25.00
N ILE A 645 -18.87 2.21 24.87
CA ILE A 645 -19.22 3.42 25.63
C ILE A 645 -19.32 3.10 27.13
N LEU A 646 -20.10 2.07 27.48
CA LEU A 646 -20.29 1.66 28.88
C LEU A 646 -19.00 1.13 29.52
N MET A 647 -18.20 0.36 28.78
CA MET A 647 -16.90 -0.11 29.24
C MET A 647 -15.98 1.05 29.59
N LYS A 648 -15.91 2.07 28.74
CA LYS A 648 -15.10 3.27 29.01
C LYS A 648 -15.64 4.07 30.19
N LYS A 649 -16.96 4.28 30.24
CA LYS A 649 -17.63 5.08 31.27
C LYS A 649 -17.53 4.45 32.67
N ASN A 650 -17.69 3.13 32.74
CA ASN A 650 -17.79 2.39 34.00
C ASN A 650 -16.54 1.55 34.33
N ASN A 651 -15.47 1.66 33.53
CA ASN A 651 -14.26 0.85 33.63
C ASN A 651 -14.52 -0.67 33.61
N TRP A 652 -15.45 -1.13 32.76
CA TRP A 652 -15.80 -2.55 32.66
C TRP A 652 -14.88 -3.31 31.71
N LYS A 653 -14.65 -4.59 32.03
CA LYS A 653 -14.07 -5.55 31.10
C LYS A 653 -15.13 -6.05 30.12
N LYS A 654 -14.73 -6.38 28.89
CA LYS A 654 -15.62 -6.95 27.86
C LYS A 654 -16.35 -8.21 28.35
N SER A 655 -15.67 -9.06 29.13
CA SER A 655 -16.23 -10.28 29.71
C SER A 655 -17.41 -10.04 30.65
N TYR A 656 -17.43 -8.89 31.34
CA TYR A 656 -18.54 -8.49 32.21
C TYR A 656 -19.80 -8.16 31.40
N CYS A 657 -19.66 -7.40 30.30
CA CYS A 657 -20.77 -7.13 29.39
C CYS A 657 -21.38 -8.43 28.83
N TYR A 658 -20.56 -9.42 28.46
CA TYR A 658 -21.05 -10.72 28.02
C TYR A 658 -21.77 -11.50 29.13
N ALA A 659 -21.32 -11.39 30.39
CA ALA A 659 -22.01 -12.01 31.52
C ALA A 659 -23.39 -11.39 31.77
N LEU A 660 -23.53 -10.06 31.65
CA LEU A 660 -24.83 -9.38 31.73
C LEU A 660 -25.78 -9.87 30.62
N MET A 661 -25.31 -9.88 29.37
CA MET A 661 -26.11 -10.37 28.24
C MET A 661 -26.52 -11.83 28.42
N ALA A 662 -25.62 -12.69 28.91
CA ALA A 662 -25.91 -14.10 29.21
C ALA A 662 -27.02 -14.24 30.26
N SER A 663 -26.94 -13.46 31.34
CA SER A 663 -27.96 -13.42 32.38
C SER A 663 -29.31 -12.94 31.85
N TRP A 664 -29.35 -11.88 31.04
CA TRP A 664 -30.61 -11.37 30.48
C TRP A 664 -31.26 -12.34 29.49
N LEU A 665 -30.45 -13.10 28.75
CA LEU A 665 -30.92 -14.12 27.80
C LEU A 665 -31.21 -15.47 28.45
N ASN A 666 -30.83 -15.65 29.72
CA ASN A 666 -30.88 -16.93 30.42
C ASN A 666 -30.16 -18.05 29.66
N VAL A 667 -28.93 -17.78 29.20
CA VAL A 667 -28.07 -18.73 28.48
C VAL A 667 -26.67 -18.74 29.07
N ASP A 668 -25.89 -19.78 28.75
CA ASP A 668 -24.47 -19.80 29.06
C ASP A 668 -23.72 -18.67 28.36
N LYS A 669 -22.66 -18.17 29.00
CA LYS A 669 -21.84 -17.07 28.48
C LYS A 669 -21.28 -17.34 27.07
N SER A 670 -20.96 -18.59 26.75
CA SER A 670 -20.49 -19.02 25.43
C SER A 670 -21.54 -18.83 24.32
N GLN A 671 -22.83 -18.80 24.67
CA GLN A 671 -23.95 -18.55 23.75
C GLN A 671 -24.37 -17.07 23.70
N ALA A 672 -23.89 -16.25 24.64
CA ALA A 672 -24.17 -14.81 24.69
C ALA A 672 -23.28 -13.97 23.76
N HIS A 673 -22.53 -14.60 22.86
CA HIS A 673 -21.65 -13.87 21.94
C HIS A 673 -22.48 -13.15 20.86
N VAL A 674 -22.28 -11.84 20.69
CA VAL A 674 -23.04 -10.97 19.76
C VAL A 674 -23.06 -11.50 18.32
N ALA A 675 -22.02 -12.21 17.88
CA ALA A 675 -21.97 -12.83 16.55
C ALA A 675 -22.97 -13.99 16.33
N LEU A 676 -23.70 -14.41 17.37
CA LEU A 676 -24.75 -15.42 17.32
C LEU A 676 -26.16 -14.81 17.31
N PHE A 677 -26.31 -13.53 17.64
CA PHE A 677 -27.61 -12.90 17.90
C PHE A 677 -28.40 -12.67 16.63
N SER A 678 -29.70 -13.00 16.67
CA SER A 678 -30.69 -12.60 15.66
C SER A 678 -31.05 -11.11 15.79
N ILE A 679 -31.84 -10.57 14.86
CA ILE A 679 -32.37 -9.20 14.95
C ILE A 679 -33.18 -9.00 16.23
N GLU A 680 -34.07 -9.95 16.55
CA GLU A 680 -34.91 -9.91 17.76
C GLU A 680 -34.07 -9.89 19.03
N THR A 681 -33.05 -10.76 19.08
CA THR A 681 -32.10 -10.83 20.19
C THR A 681 -31.35 -9.52 20.33
N CYS A 682 -30.88 -8.93 19.22
CA CYS A 682 -30.18 -7.65 19.28
C CYS A 682 -31.06 -6.52 19.79
N LEU A 683 -32.30 -6.42 19.32
CA LEU A 683 -33.25 -5.40 19.77
C LEU A 683 -33.60 -5.55 21.26
N PHE A 684 -33.69 -6.79 21.76
CA PHE A 684 -33.86 -7.05 23.19
C PHE A 684 -32.66 -6.52 23.99
N ILE A 685 -31.44 -6.88 23.60
CA ILE A 685 -30.20 -6.48 24.28
C ILE A 685 -29.97 -4.97 24.23
N ILE A 686 -30.16 -4.33 23.07
CA ILE A 686 -30.04 -2.87 22.92
C ILE A 686 -31.01 -2.18 23.88
N GLN A 687 -32.27 -2.61 23.92
CA GLN A 687 -33.25 -2.03 24.84
C GLN A 687 -32.85 -2.23 26.31
N LYS A 688 -32.36 -3.43 26.67
CA LYS A 688 -31.88 -3.70 28.04
C LYS A 688 -30.76 -2.77 28.47
N PHE A 689 -29.78 -2.53 27.59
CA PHE A 689 -28.74 -1.56 27.88
C PHE A 689 -29.29 -0.14 28.06
N LEU A 690 -30.24 0.28 27.23
CA LEU A 690 -30.83 1.62 27.31
C LEU A 690 -31.74 1.82 28.52
N ASP A 691 -32.44 0.78 28.96
CA ASP A 691 -33.33 0.83 30.12
C ASP A 691 -32.53 0.83 31.44
N GLU A 692 -31.45 0.05 31.51
CA GLU A 692 -30.69 -0.17 32.74
C GLU A 692 -29.52 0.82 32.92
N TYR A 693 -29.08 1.52 31.86
CA TYR A 693 -27.92 2.41 31.91
C TYR A 693 -28.11 3.75 31.18
N SER A 694 -27.71 4.85 31.82
CA SER A 694 -27.80 6.20 31.26
C SER A 694 -26.52 6.63 30.50
N GLY A 695 -26.65 7.65 29.64
CA GLY A 695 -25.52 8.30 28.94
C GLY A 695 -24.87 7.46 27.85
N ILE A 696 -25.66 6.64 27.16
CA ILE A 696 -25.26 5.90 25.95
C ILE A 696 -25.38 6.78 24.69
N TYR A 697 -26.33 7.71 24.70
CA TYR A 697 -26.58 8.72 23.67
C TYR A 697 -26.55 10.12 24.28
#